data_AF-A2FIC9-F1
#
_entry.id   AF-A2FIC9-F1
#
_cell.length_a   1.000
_cell.length_b   1.000
_cell.length_c   1.000
_cell.angle_alpha   90.00
_cell.angle_beta   90.00
_cell.angle_gamma   90.00
#
_symmetry.space_group_name_H-M   'P 1'
#
loop_
_entity.id
_entity.type
_entity.pdbx_description
1 polymer ?
#
loop_
_entity_poly.entity_id
_entity_poly.type
_entity_poly.pdbx_seq_one_letter_code
_entity_poly.pdbx_strand_id
1 'polypeptide(L)'
;MTNNNNNAPPTQLSASMSTDSTQQNTDVLKGSSIIDDMFPLFTHVFQQVDIPLPLVFPFLLYFFSQVIAVSLWPWNSYWKDHDENHIVEEVRLVFFWIPKDANSTHFVIVSTVLFALNLISLILIIFQIEYFKIQRSFINFINIPIRFYFDTILLVSLTPTTITIGESFLLMCTNEFHVQYVISIILSAFSLGYELFSFTIVQSFASKSIAISNSLLLNFDPSLMIECIGGMIASTLLYFILALFEPWARLIAIAMHAAWFAYMCQYITARLPFVAQLSSGLSLSWYLDNIFGDTLMIITHFYRNVNQWFLFGFVYLTFLVGAPPFLIYLNYKQKKIVKLMNEDLKNQDDANEYFISLGLSNNKVKVLLYLRTAFQFNCTCFYNWTLVKFIIEKYTDEAVLSTCLHFVNFFPKETHLLNRIRHIILQTRKIHFATRFLLYQVENIKTLRNYSVSSASKLKIIELKTMSKQCEMMTRAAVDSTKLTPTYFENLSYKARMTRAVWMEALQNAPNNPKFCEEFTRYLVECEADFDTAIRMKHRGQIIEMGRSFSVDYCFRSMIRVFPNYLKKEIVDFNGAIIDQNKRVANKASNSVSANGSNGGNSNDQSFGKSDDDFDNEVEEFVAKQLQIQESELLYTEH
;
A
#
# COMPACT_ATOMS: atom_id res chain seq x y z
N MET A 1 62.85 -18.41 44.64
CA MET A 1 62.48 -17.00 44.93
C MET A 1 62.62 -16.26 43.61
N THR A 2 61.62 -15.72 42.92
CA THR A 2 60.22 -15.40 43.20
C THR A 2 59.49 -15.29 41.85
N ASN A 3 58.27 -15.83 41.80
CA ASN A 3 57.30 -15.71 40.70
C ASN A 3 56.99 -14.24 40.38
N ASN A 4 56.76 -13.92 39.10
CA ASN A 4 56.04 -12.72 38.72
C ASN A 4 54.88 -13.06 37.78
N ASN A 5 53.67 -12.85 38.30
CA ASN A 5 52.37 -13.02 37.65
C ASN A 5 52.14 -11.92 36.61
N ASN A 6 51.75 -12.29 35.39
CA ASN A 6 51.07 -11.39 34.45
C ASN A 6 49.71 -12.00 34.07
N ASN A 7 48.68 -11.66 34.84
CA ASN A 7 47.29 -11.84 34.44
C ASN A 7 46.80 -10.55 33.77
N ALA A 8 46.68 -10.56 32.45
CA ALA A 8 45.87 -9.59 31.73
C ALA A 8 44.39 -10.07 31.75
N PRO A 9 43.41 -9.19 32.01
CA PRO A 9 42.00 -9.57 31.96
C PRO A 9 41.56 -9.79 30.50
N PRO A 10 40.60 -10.70 30.25
CA PRO A 10 40.06 -10.91 28.92
C PRO A 10 39.29 -9.67 28.47
N THR A 11 39.54 -9.28 27.23
CA THR A 11 38.83 -8.25 26.46
C THR A 11 37.33 -8.49 26.53
N GLN A 12 36.62 -7.59 27.22
CA GLN A 12 35.17 -7.51 27.16
C GLN A 12 34.75 -7.13 25.73
N LEU A 13 34.09 -8.08 25.07
CA LEU A 13 33.40 -7.87 23.80
C LEU A 13 32.39 -6.73 23.95
N SER A 14 32.57 -5.70 23.14
CA SER A 14 31.70 -4.55 22.95
C SER A 14 30.37 -4.95 22.32
N ALA A 15 29.47 -5.53 23.12
CA ALA A 15 28.11 -5.88 22.72
C ALA A 15 27.08 -4.74 22.92
N SER A 16 27.46 -3.62 23.56
CA SER A 16 26.52 -2.60 24.03
C SER A 16 26.11 -1.54 22.99
N MET A 17 26.85 -1.33 21.90
CA MET A 17 26.50 -0.27 20.92
C MET A 17 25.44 -0.67 19.88
N SER A 18 25.09 -1.96 19.76
CA SER A 18 24.13 -2.42 18.75
C SER A 18 22.67 -2.41 19.23
N THR A 19 22.44 -2.49 20.53
CA THR A 19 21.09 -2.50 21.13
C THR A 19 20.45 -1.12 21.15
N ASP A 20 21.21 -0.07 21.49
CA ASP A 20 20.69 1.30 21.59
C ASP A 20 20.27 1.88 20.23
N SER A 21 21.02 1.58 19.17
CA SER A 21 20.65 1.98 17.81
C SER A 21 19.42 1.23 17.29
N THR A 22 19.13 0.03 17.81
CA THR A 22 17.92 -0.72 17.45
C THR A 22 16.71 -0.21 18.22
N GLN A 23 16.86 0.15 19.50
CA GLN A 23 15.80 0.74 20.32
C GLN A 23 15.40 2.16 19.86
N GLN A 24 16.38 3.01 19.52
CA GLN A 24 16.08 4.32 18.91
C GLN A 24 15.33 4.20 17.57
N ASN A 25 15.66 3.19 16.76
CA ASN A 25 14.93 2.96 15.49
C ASN A 25 13.48 2.50 15.73
N THR A 26 13.21 1.72 16.78
CA THR A 26 11.83 1.36 17.15
C THR A 26 11.07 2.54 17.75
N ASP A 27 11.72 3.45 18.47
CA ASP A 27 11.05 4.60 19.08
C ASP A 27 10.78 5.74 18.07
N VAL A 28 11.62 5.90 17.05
CA VAL A 28 11.33 6.80 15.90
C VAL A 28 10.17 6.27 15.04
N LEU A 29 9.98 4.94 14.99
CA LEU A 29 8.81 4.32 14.35
C LEU A 29 7.55 4.37 15.23
N LYS A 30 7.69 4.43 16.56
CA LYS A 30 6.61 4.62 17.53
C LYS A 30 6.31 6.11 17.78
N GLY A 31 6.17 6.89 16.71
CA GLY A 31 5.37 8.10 16.85
C GLY A 31 3.97 7.66 17.30
N SER A 32 3.48 8.12 18.44
CA SER A 32 2.18 7.71 18.98
C SER A 32 1.02 8.36 18.23
N SER A 33 1.02 8.29 16.89
CA SER A 33 -0.07 8.82 16.08
C SER A 33 -1.09 7.72 15.83
N ILE A 34 -2.37 8.05 15.98
CA ILE A 34 -3.51 7.15 15.74
C ILE A 34 -3.42 6.50 14.34
N ILE A 35 -2.78 7.18 13.39
CA ILE A 35 -2.57 6.69 12.02
C ILE A 35 -1.61 5.49 11.98
N ASP A 36 -0.60 5.44 12.85
CA ASP A 36 0.41 4.39 12.86
C ASP A 36 -0.17 3.05 13.36
N ASP A 37 -1.19 3.10 14.23
CA ASP A 37 -1.96 1.92 14.67
C ASP A 37 -2.73 1.25 13.51
N MET A 38 -3.00 1.98 12.41
CA MET A 38 -3.67 1.45 11.23
C MET A 38 -2.71 0.74 10.25
N PHE A 39 -1.39 0.90 10.42
CA PHE A 39 -0.39 0.35 9.48
C PHE A 39 -0.50 -1.18 9.29
N PRO A 40 -0.70 -2.00 10.34
CA PRO A 40 -0.80 -3.45 10.16
C PRO A 40 -2.04 -3.82 9.33
N LEU A 41 -3.18 -3.14 9.58
CA LEU A 41 -4.43 -3.38 8.85
C LEU A 41 -4.26 -3.09 7.36
N PHE A 42 -3.78 -1.90 7.00
CA PHE A 42 -3.61 -1.54 5.59
C PHE A 42 -2.56 -2.39 4.88
N THR A 43 -1.50 -2.77 5.58
CA THR A 43 -0.51 -3.72 5.04
C THR A 43 -1.16 -5.05 4.69
N HIS A 44 -1.97 -5.57 5.60
CA HIS A 44 -2.66 -6.84 5.40
C HIS A 44 -3.72 -6.77 4.29
N VAL A 45 -4.52 -5.70 4.28
CA VAL A 45 -5.55 -5.44 3.26
C VAL A 45 -4.92 -5.35 1.86
N PHE A 46 -3.82 -4.61 1.68
CA PHE A 46 -3.17 -4.48 0.37
C PHE A 46 -2.43 -5.74 -0.08
N GLN A 47 -1.98 -6.60 0.84
CA GLN A 47 -1.25 -7.82 0.49
C GLN A 47 -2.16 -8.99 0.13
N GLN A 48 -3.29 -9.13 0.81
CA GLN A 48 -4.12 -10.34 0.73
C GLN A 48 -5.41 -10.17 -0.06
N VAL A 49 -5.93 -8.93 -0.18
CA VAL A 49 -7.23 -8.69 -0.81
C VAL A 49 -7.04 -8.08 -2.18
N ASP A 50 -7.25 -8.90 -3.20
CA ASP A 50 -7.40 -8.46 -4.58
C ASP A 50 -8.89 -8.38 -4.93
N ILE A 51 -9.35 -7.18 -5.31
CA ILE A 51 -10.69 -7.01 -5.87
C ILE A 51 -10.61 -7.17 -7.38
N PRO A 52 -11.47 -8.00 -8.00
CA PRO A 52 -11.48 -8.16 -9.43
C PRO A 52 -11.80 -6.83 -10.13
N LEU A 53 -10.97 -6.45 -11.11
CA LEU A 53 -11.13 -5.23 -11.90
C LEU A 53 -12.55 -5.02 -12.46
N PRO A 54 -13.26 -6.04 -12.99
CA PRO A 54 -14.64 -5.88 -13.46
C PRO A 54 -15.63 -5.38 -12.40
N LEU A 55 -15.36 -5.62 -11.12
CA LEU A 55 -16.22 -5.15 -10.02
C LEU A 55 -15.95 -3.67 -9.71
N VAL A 56 -14.70 -3.23 -9.77
CA VAL A 56 -14.29 -1.84 -9.46
C VAL A 56 -14.57 -0.90 -10.63
N PHE A 57 -14.42 -1.38 -11.86
CA PHE A 57 -14.48 -0.55 -13.06
C PHE A 57 -15.80 0.23 -13.24
N PRO A 58 -17.01 -0.34 -12.99
CA PRO A 58 -18.25 0.40 -13.07
C PRO A 58 -18.33 1.58 -12.09
N PHE A 59 -17.85 1.41 -10.87
CA PHE A 59 -17.82 2.48 -9.86
C PHE A 59 -16.83 3.58 -10.24
N LEU A 60 -15.68 3.19 -10.79
CA LEU A 60 -14.69 4.14 -11.28
C LEU A 60 -15.22 4.95 -12.46
N LEU A 61 -15.87 4.28 -13.43
CA LEU A 61 -16.49 4.93 -14.58
C LEU A 61 -17.63 5.86 -14.14
N TYR A 62 -18.42 5.42 -13.16
CA TYR A 62 -19.46 6.24 -12.56
C TYR A 62 -18.87 7.48 -11.86
N PHE A 63 -17.81 7.33 -11.06
CA PHE A 63 -17.11 8.46 -10.43
C PHE A 63 -16.59 9.46 -11.48
N PHE A 64 -15.90 8.99 -12.53
CA PHE A 64 -15.43 9.89 -13.58
C PHE A 64 -16.57 10.62 -14.28
N SER A 65 -17.69 9.93 -14.50
CA SER A 65 -18.90 10.51 -15.09
C SER A 65 -19.56 11.53 -14.15
N GLN A 66 -19.55 11.31 -12.83
CA GLN A 66 -20.02 12.29 -11.84
C GLN A 66 -19.23 13.59 -11.93
N VAL A 67 -17.90 13.51 -12.04
CA VAL A 67 -17.07 14.72 -12.14
C VAL A 67 -17.29 15.46 -13.46
N ILE A 68 -17.44 14.74 -14.58
CA ILE A 68 -17.86 15.34 -15.85
C ILE A 68 -19.21 16.05 -15.67
N ALA A 69 -20.17 15.40 -15.00
CA ALA A 69 -21.48 16.00 -14.72
C ALA A 69 -21.39 17.25 -13.82
N VAL A 70 -20.40 17.34 -12.91
CA VAL A 70 -20.14 18.56 -12.14
C VAL A 70 -19.73 19.72 -13.05
N SER A 71 -18.89 19.49 -14.07
CA SER A 71 -18.48 20.53 -15.03
C SER A 71 -19.61 21.06 -15.92
N LEU A 72 -20.75 20.36 -15.98
CA LEU A 72 -21.97 20.84 -16.65
C LEU A 72 -22.78 21.80 -15.77
N TRP A 73 -22.44 21.91 -14.48
CA TRP A 73 -23.05 22.83 -13.52
C TRP A 73 -24.59 22.85 -13.61
N PRO A 74 -25.30 21.74 -13.29
CA PRO A 74 -26.75 21.63 -13.45
C PRO A 74 -27.56 22.68 -12.66
N TRP A 75 -26.93 23.37 -11.71
CA TRP A 75 -27.53 24.47 -10.94
C TRP A 75 -27.36 25.85 -11.60
N ASN A 76 -26.72 25.95 -12.77
CA ASN A 76 -26.55 27.21 -13.49
C ASN A 76 -27.91 27.76 -13.99
N SER A 77 -28.04 29.08 -14.14
CA SER A 77 -29.27 29.73 -14.59
C SER A 77 -29.75 29.23 -15.94
N TYR A 78 -28.83 28.83 -16.82
CA TYR A 78 -29.14 28.23 -18.12
C TYR A 78 -30.12 27.05 -18.02
N TRP A 79 -29.94 26.19 -17.02
CA TRP A 79 -30.77 25.00 -16.86
C TRP A 79 -32.17 25.32 -16.30
N LYS A 80 -32.33 26.44 -15.58
CA LYS A 80 -33.63 26.92 -15.09
C LYS A 80 -34.53 27.45 -16.20
N ASP A 81 -33.94 28.10 -17.20
CA ASP A 81 -34.72 28.67 -18.30
C ASP A 81 -35.32 27.59 -19.22
N HIS A 82 -34.89 26.34 -19.08
CA HIS A 82 -35.33 25.20 -19.88
C HIS A 82 -35.98 24.13 -19.01
N ASP A 83 -36.75 24.58 -18.02
CA ASP A 83 -37.31 23.77 -16.94
C ASP A 83 -38.19 22.59 -17.40
N GLU A 84 -38.70 22.60 -18.64
CA GLU A 84 -39.54 21.54 -19.21
C GLU A 84 -38.78 20.24 -19.54
N ASN A 85 -37.44 20.23 -19.50
CA ASN A 85 -36.65 19.11 -19.97
C ASN A 85 -36.22 18.14 -18.85
N HIS A 86 -36.63 16.87 -18.99
CA HIS A 86 -36.32 15.76 -18.07
C HIS A 86 -34.83 15.46 -17.90
N ILE A 87 -33.95 15.93 -18.80
CA ILE A 87 -32.53 15.54 -18.83
C ILE A 87 -31.78 16.01 -17.58
N VAL A 88 -31.99 17.26 -17.15
CA VAL A 88 -31.28 17.81 -15.97
C VAL A 88 -31.73 17.09 -14.70
N GLU A 89 -33.01 16.76 -14.63
CA GLU A 89 -33.57 15.99 -13.52
C GLU A 89 -32.95 14.60 -13.46
N GLU A 90 -32.85 13.90 -14.59
CA GLU A 90 -32.19 12.59 -14.69
C GLU A 90 -30.71 12.67 -14.30
N VAL A 91 -29.99 13.69 -14.78
CA VAL A 91 -28.56 13.86 -14.47
C VAL A 91 -28.36 14.12 -12.98
N ARG A 92 -29.20 14.97 -12.37
CA ARG A 92 -29.14 15.24 -10.94
C ARG A 92 -29.49 14.01 -10.10
N LEU A 93 -30.53 13.27 -10.50
CA LEU A 93 -30.95 12.06 -9.82
C LEU A 93 -29.90 10.95 -9.95
N VAL A 94 -29.40 10.69 -11.16
CA VAL A 94 -28.47 9.62 -11.44
C VAL A 94 -27.13 9.89 -10.81
N PHE A 95 -26.49 11.05 -11.05
CA PHE A 95 -25.10 11.29 -10.62
C PHE A 95 -24.98 11.84 -9.20
N PHE A 96 -25.98 12.59 -8.72
CA PHE A 96 -25.90 13.28 -7.43
C PHE A 96 -26.90 12.78 -6.40
N TRP A 97 -27.78 11.84 -6.77
CA TRP A 97 -28.82 11.25 -5.91
C TRP A 97 -29.83 12.28 -5.36
N ILE A 98 -29.95 13.45 -6.00
CA ILE A 98 -30.82 14.54 -5.58
C ILE A 98 -31.74 14.89 -6.76
N PRO A 99 -33.07 14.73 -6.64
CA PRO A 99 -34.00 15.16 -7.67
C PRO A 99 -34.07 16.69 -7.75
N LYS A 100 -34.60 17.22 -8.86
CA LYS A 100 -34.61 18.66 -9.11
C LYS A 100 -35.36 19.46 -8.04
N ASP A 101 -36.55 18.97 -7.68
CA ASP A 101 -37.44 19.53 -6.67
C ASP A 101 -37.40 18.67 -5.39
N ALA A 102 -36.18 18.45 -4.87
CA ALA A 102 -35.97 17.65 -3.68
C ALA A 102 -36.63 18.29 -2.46
N ASN A 103 -37.57 17.58 -1.84
CA ASN A 103 -38.10 17.93 -0.54
C ASN A 103 -36.99 17.87 0.52
N SER A 104 -37.14 18.65 1.59
CA SER A 104 -36.21 18.68 2.73
C SER A 104 -35.99 17.28 3.36
N THR A 105 -36.99 16.40 3.27
CA THR A 105 -36.90 15.01 3.70
C THR A 105 -35.92 14.18 2.86
N HIS A 106 -35.83 14.44 1.55
CA HIS A 106 -34.93 13.71 0.64
C HIS A 106 -33.46 13.94 0.98
N PHE A 107 -33.07 15.19 1.23
CA PHE A 107 -31.71 15.54 1.66
C PHE A 107 -31.30 14.84 2.96
N VAL A 108 -32.22 14.74 3.92
CA VAL A 108 -32.00 14.00 5.17
C VAL A 108 -31.85 12.50 4.92
N ILE A 109 -32.68 11.92 4.05
CA ILE A 109 -32.57 10.49 3.70
C ILE A 109 -31.21 10.20 3.07
N VAL A 110 -30.80 10.95 2.05
CA VAL A 110 -29.51 10.76 1.37
C VAL A 110 -28.35 10.93 2.37
N SER A 111 -28.34 12.01 3.15
CA SER A 111 -27.30 12.26 4.16
C SER A 111 -27.23 11.15 5.22
N THR A 112 -28.39 10.62 5.65
CA THR A 112 -28.47 9.57 6.67
C THR A 112 -27.93 8.25 6.12
N VAL A 113 -28.26 7.89 4.88
CA VAL A 113 -27.75 6.67 4.24
C VAL A 113 -26.23 6.73 4.08
N LEU A 114 -25.69 7.84 3.58
CA LEU A 114 -24.24 8.01 3.42
C LEU A 114 -23.51 8.02 4.77
N PHE A 115 -24.07 8.73 5.75
CA PHE A 115 -23.52 8.72 7.11
C PHE A 115 -23.54 7.31 7.72
N ALA A 116 -24.61 6.54 7.55
CA ALA A 116 -24.70 5.17 8.05
C ALA A 116 -23.67 4.25 7.37
N LEU A 117 -23.47 4.35 6.06
CA LEU A 117 -22.44 3.58 5.34
C LEU A 117 -21.04 3.92 5.85
N ASN A 118 -20.75 5.21 6.04
CA ASN A 118 -19.48 5.70 6.55
C ASN A 118 -19.24 5.23 7.99
N LEU A 119 -20.27 5.24 8.84
CA LEU A 119 -20.22 4.74 10.21
C LEU A 119 -19.98 3.23 10.26
N ILE A 120 -20.64 2.44 9.38
CA ILE A 120 -20.40 1.00 9.28
C ILE A 120 -18.94 0.73 8.89
N SER A 121 -18.41 1.44 7.89
CA SER A 121 -17.00 1.31 7.50
C SER A 121 -16.06 1.63 8.67
N LEU A 122 -16.31 2.73 9.39
CA LEU A 122 -15.53 3.12 10.56
C LEU A 122 -15.56 2.03 11.66
N ILE A 123 -16.75 1.50 11.97
CA ILE A 123 -16.91 0.43 12.97
C ILE A 123 -16.15 -0.83 12.53
N LEU A 124 -16.21 -1.22 11.26
CA LEU A 124 -15.48 -2.39 10.75
C LEU A 124 -13.97 -2.22 10.87
N ILE A 125 -13.44 -1.02 10.60
CA ILE A 125 -12.02 -0.70 10.75
C ILE A 125 -11.60 -0.76 12.22
N ILE A 126 -12.34 -0.10 13.10
CA ILE A 126 -12.05 -0.11 14.55
C ILE A 126 -12.13 -1.53 15.09
N PHE A 127 -13.16 -2.29 14.70
CA PHE A 127 -13.32 -3.69 15.08
C PHE A 127 -12.12 -4.53 14.62
N GLN A 128 -11.65 -4.39 13.38
CA GLN A 128 -10.47 -5.12 12.91
C GLN A 128 -9.20 -4.73 13.67
N ILE A 129 -9.01 -3.45 14.00
CA ILE A 129 -7.83 -2.99 14.75
C ILE A 129 -7.86 -3.54 16.19
N GLU A 130 -8.99 -3.45 16.89
CA GLU A 130 -9.12 -3.98 18.25
C GLU A 130 -9.06 -5.51 18.27
N TYR A 131 -9.67 -6.18 17.28
CA TYR A 131 -9.55 -7.62 17.11
C TYR A 131 -8.08 -8.02 16.89
N PHE A 132 -7.34 -7.28 16.06
CA PHE A 132 -5.91 -7.51 15.86
C PHE A 132 -5.09 -7.31 17.13
N LYS A 133 -5.40 -6.31 17.97
CA LYS A 133 -4.72 -6.11 19.27
C LYS A 133 -4.88 -7.32 20.19
N ILE A 134 -6.05 -7.98 20.15
CA ILE A 134 -6.37 -9.14 21.00
C ILE A 134 -5.86 -10.46 20.40
N GLN A 135 -6.18 -10.74 19.14
CA GLN A 135 -5.98 -12.03 18.49
C GLN A 135 -4.72 -12.09 17.62
N ARG A 136 -4.05 -10.96 17.40
CA ARG A 136 -2.82 -10.83 16.58
C ARG A 136 -2.95 -11.34 15.15
N SER A 137 -4.18 -11.48 14.68
CA SER A 137 -4.54 -11.89 13.33
C SER A 137 -5.71 -11.05 12.83
N PHE A 138 -5.79 -10.85 11.52
CA PHE A 138 -6.92 -10.18 10.89
C PHE A 138 -7.90 -11.21 10.35
N ILE A 139 -9.19 -10.86 10.35
CA ILE A 139 -10.21 -11.72 9.75
C ILE A 139 -10.27 -11.43 8.26
N ASN A 140 -9.71 -12.33 7.45
CA ASN A 140 -9.59 -12.16 5.99
C ASN A 140 -10.91 -11.79 5.31
N PHE A 141 -12.02 -12.37 5.76
CA PHE A 141 -13.34 -12.10 5.20
C PHE A 141 -13.78 -10.64 5.37
N ILE A 142 -13.45 -9.99 6.49
CA ILE A 142 -13.83 -8.60 6.78
C ILE A 142 -12.95 -7.60 6.03
N ASN A 143 -11.75 -8.00 5.61
CA ASN A 143 -10.87 -7.16 4.81
C ASN A 143 -11.42 -6.91 3.38
N ILE A 144 -12.23 -7.83 2.85
CA ILE A 144 -12.87 -7.70 1.53
C ILE A 144 -13.82 -6.49 1.47
N PRO A 145 -14.84 -6.37 2.34
CA PRO A 145 -15.74 -5.21 2.32
C PRO A 145 -15.02 -3.90 2.65
N ILE A 146 -13.99 -3.91 3.52
CA ILE A 146 -13.18 -2.71 3.79
C ILE A 146 -12.46 -2.24 2.52
N ARG A 147 -11.79 -3.16 1.82
CA ARG A 147 -11.12 -2.84 0.54
C ARG A 147 -12.13 -2.37 -0.51
N PHE A 148 -13.29 -3.03 -0.59
CA PHE A 148 -14.33 -2.68 -1.55
C PHE A 148 -14.88 -1.28 -1.30
N TYR A 149 -15.17 -0.95 -0.05
CA TYR A 149 -15.62 0.38 0.35
C TYR A 149 -14.62 1.46 -0.08
N PHE A 150 -13.33 1.27 0.19
CA PHE A 150 -12.30 2.26 -0.15
C PHE A 150 -12.03 2.41 -1.64
N ASP A 151 -12.07 1.31 -2.41
CA ASP A 151 -11.80 1.35 -3.84
C ASP A 151 -13.04 1.77 -4.67
N THR A 152 -14.26 1.72 -4.10
CA THR A 152 -15.51 1.98 -4.84
C THR A 152 -16.40 3.04 -4.18
N ILE A 153 -17.10 2.68 -3.10
CA ILE A 153 -18.14 3.50 -2.44
C ILE A 153 -17.58 4.87 -2.06
N LEU A 154 -16.38 4.89 -1.47
CA LEU A 154 -15.72 6.12 -1.02
C LEU A 154 -15.54 7.16 -2.14
N LEU A 155 -15.20 6.73 -3.36
CA LEU A 155 -15.05 7.63 -4.49
C LEU A 155 -16.40 8.14 -4.98
N VAL A 156 -17.39 7.25 -5.01
CA VAL A 156 -18.72 7.49 -5.58
C VAL A 156 -19.60 8.37 -4.68
N SER A 157 -19.46 8.28 -3.36
CA SER A 157 -20.26 9.06 -2.40
C SER A 157 -19.79 10.51 -2.25
N LEU A 158 -18.52 10.79 -2.56
CA LEU A 158 -17.86 12.06 -2.26
C LEU A 158 -18.50 13.26 -2.96
N THR A 159 -18.87 13.10 -4.24
CA THR A 159 -19.53 14.14 -5.03
C THR A 159 -20.96 14.43 -4.54
N PRO A 160 -21.85 13.42 -4.39
CA PRO A 160 -23.18 13.59 -3.77
C PRO A 160 -23.14 14.25 -2.38
N THR A 161 -22.22 13.85 -1.50
CA THR A 161 -22.09 14.45 -0.16
C THR A 161 -21.77 15.94 -0.25
N THR A 162 -20.83 16.31 -1.14
CA THR A 162 -20.43 17.72 -1.34
C THR A 162 -21.60 18.58 -1.83
N ILE A 163 -22.34 18.06 -2.81
CA ILE A 163 -23.51 18.76 -3.37
C ILE A 163 -24.62 18.87 -2.35
N THR A 164 -24.88 17.80 -1.58
CA THR A 164 -25.89 17.80 -0.52
C THR A 164 -25.64 18.93 0.49
N ILE A 165 -24.37 19.14 0.90
CA ILE A 165 -23.98 20.25 1.77
C ILE A 165 -24.25 21.60 1.10
N GLY A 166 -23.74 21.79 -0.11
CA GLY A 166 -23.83 23.06 -0.82
C GLY A 166 -25.27 23.47 -1.15
N GLU A 167 -26.08 22.53 -1.64
CA GLU A 167 -27.46 22.78 -1.99
C GLU A 167 -28.36 22.95 -0.76
N SER A 168 -28.18 22.13 0.28
CA SER A 168 -28.92 22.31 1.56
C SER A 168 -28.60 23.68 2.18
N PHE A 169 -27.34 24.12 2.07
CA PHE A 169 -26.92 25.45 2.54
C PHE A 169 -27.59 26.57 1.73
N LEU A 170 -27.60 26.46 0.41
CA LEU A 170 -28.27 27.43 -0.46
C LEU A 170 -29.77 27.52 -0.13
N LEU A 171 -30.47 26.39 -0.03
CA LEU A 171 -31.90 26.33 0.28
C LEU A 171 -32.21 26.88 1.67
N MET A 172 -31.36 26.66 2.66
CA MET A 172 -31.51 27.22 4.00
C MET A 172 -31.41 28.76 4.01
N CYS A 173 -30.62 29.34 3.12
CA CYS A 173 -30.47 30.79 3.01
C CYS A 173 -31.58 31.46 2.17
N THR A 174 -32.15 30.74 1.20
CA THR A 174 -33.15 31.32 0.28
C THR A 174 -34.61 31.04 0.68
N ASN A 175 -34.89 29.89 1.30
CA ASN A 175 -36.25 29.46 1.66
C ASN A 175 -36.49 29.59 3.18
N GLU A 176 -37.74 29.34 3.60
CA GLU A 176 -38.08 29.26 5.02
C GLU A 176 -37.22 28.22 5.75
N PHE A 177 -36.79 28.56 6.97
CA PHE A 177 -35.88 27.76 7.76
C PHE A 177 -36.53 26.43 8.17
N HIS A 178 -36.14 25.33 7.53
CA HIS A 178 -36.52 23.98 7.93
C HIS A 178 -35.36 23.27 8.65
N VAL A 179 -35.65 22.75 9.85
CA VAL A 179 -34.68 22.01 10.70
C VAL A 179 -34.04 20.83 9.96
N GLN A 180 -34.74 20.24 9.00
CA GLN A 180 -34.25 19.12 8.19
C GLN A 180 -33.00 19.47 7.36
N TYR A 181 -32.92 20.68 6.80
CA TYR A 181 -31.72 21.10 6.06
C TYR A 181 -30.50 21.21 6.99
N VAL A 182 -30.68 21.70 8.22
CA VAL A 182 -29.61 21.78 9.22
C VAL A 182 -29.09 20.39 9.57
N ILE A 183 -29.98 19.43 9.80
CA ILE A 183 -29.60 18.03 10.07
C ILE A 183 -28.83 17.44 8.88
N SER A 184 -29.32 17.65 7.66
CA SER A 184 -28.65 17.20 6.42
C SER A 184 -27.23 17.75 6.29
N ILE A 185 -27.04 19.05 6.51
CA ILE A 185 -25.72 19.71 6.45
C ILE A 185 -24.78 19.10 7.50
N ILE A 186 -25.23 18.92 8.74
CA ILE A 186 -24.39 18.36 9.81
C ILE A 186 -23.95 16.92 9.47
N LEU A 187 -24.89 16.06 9.07
CA LEU A 187 -24.60 14.66 8.73
C LEU A 187 -23.69 14.55 7.51
N SER A 188 -23.95 15.33 6.47
CA SER A 188 -23.11 15.35 5.27
C SER A 188 -21.73 15.96 5.54
N ALA A 189 -21.60 16.95 6.42
CA ALA A 189 -20.30 17.52 6.79
C ALA A 189 -19.42 16.51 7.53
N PHE A 190 -19.99 15.74 8.47
CA PHE A 190 -19.26 14.64 9.10
C PHE A 190 -18.88 13.55 8.10
N SER A 191 -19.78 13.21 7.18
CA SER A 191 -19.53 12.24 6.12
C SER A 191 -18.39 12.68 5.21
N LEU A 192 -18.43 13.93 4.72
CA LEU A 192 -17.39 14.50 3.86
C LEU A 192 -16.03 14.54 4.56
N GLY A 193 -16.00 14.92 5.83
CA GLY A 193 -14.78 14.92 6.64
C GLY A 193 -14.16 13.53 6.76
N TYR A 194 -14.98 12.51 7.04
CA TYR A 194 -14.53 11.13 7.09
C TYR A 194 -14.08 10.60 5.73
N GLU A 195 -14.81 10.89 4.66
CA GLU A 195 -14.48 10.47 3.29
C GLU A 195 -13.15 11.09 2.84
N LEU A 196 -12.96 12.39 3.02
CA LEU A 196 -11.71 13.08 2.70
C LEU A 196 -10.52 12.55 3.49
N PHE A 197 -10.69 12.33 4.80
CA PHE A 197 -9.65 11.77 5.65
C PHE A 197 -9.28 10.35 5.21
N SER A 198 -10.27 9.49 5.03
CA SER A 198 -10.09 8.10 4.60
C SER A 198 -9.45 8.02 3.23
N PHE A 199 -9.92 8.84 2.28
CA PHE A 199 -9.36 8.90 0.93
C PHE A 199 -7.90 9.32 0.94
N THR A 200 -7.57 10.38 1.69
CA THR A 200 -6.19 10.87 1.82
C THR A 200 -5.27 9.79 2.40
N ILE A 201 -5.70 9.08 3.43
CA ILE A 201 -4.92 8.00 4.06
C ILE A 201 -4.73 6.82 3.12
N VAL A 202 -5.83 6.29 2.56
CA VAL A 202 -5.80 5.14 1.66
C VAL A 202 -4.93 5.43 0.45
N GLN A 203 -5.09 6.59 -0.19
CA GLN A 203 -4.32 6.97 -1.37
C GLN A 203 -2.84 7.15 -1.03
N SER A 204 -2.53 7.78 0.12
CA SER A 204 -1.16 7.95 0.58
C SER A 204 -0.48 6.61 0.85
N PHE A 205 -1.18 5.68 1.51
CA PHE A 205 -0.66 4.34 1.77
C PHE A 205 -0.55 3.50 0.49
N ALA A 206 -1.56 3.51 -0.38
CA ALA A 206 -1.55 2.76 -1.63
C ALA A 206 -0.38 3.20 -2.53
N SER A 207 -0.10 4.50 -2.63
CA SER A 207 0.99 5.03 -3.46
C SER A 207 2.40 4.67 -2.98
N LYS A 208 2.55 4.37 -1.68
CA LYS A 208 3.81 4.00 -1.03
C LYS A 208 3.82 2.54 -0.59
N SER A 209 2.79 1.77 -0.92
CA SER A 209 2.73 0.38 -0.50
C SER A 209 3.61 -0.49 -1.35
N ILE A 210 4.31 -1.39 -0.68
CA ILE A 210 5.21 -2.35 -1.27
C ILE A 210 4.45 -3.50 -1.96
N ALA A 211 3.17 -3.68 -1.65
CA ALA A 211 2.29 -4.56 -2.41
C ALA A 211 1.62 -3.74 -3.53
N ILE A 212 2.09 -3.88 -4.77
CA ILE A 212 1.51 -3.15 -5.89
C ILE A 212 0.19 -3.81 -6.30
N SER A 213 -0.92 -3.11 -6.09
CA SER A 213 -2.23 -3.53 -6.61
C SER A 213 -2.36 -3.14 -8.09
N ASN A 214 -2.89 -4.05 -8.91
CA ASN A 214 -3.16 -3.77 -10.32
C ASN A 214 -4.48 -2.99 -10.45
N SER A 215 -4.44 -1.69 -10.16
CA SER A 215 -5.58 -0.77 -10.31
C SER A 215 -5.36 0.22 -11.45
N LEU A 216 -6.43 0.66 -12.11
CA LEU A 216 -6.36 1.72 -13.12
C LEU A 216 -5.83 3.03 -12.50
N LEU A 217 -6.10 3.26 -11.21
CA LEU A 217 -5.62 4.44 -10.49
C LEU A 217 -4.23 4.26 -9.86
N LEU A 218 -3.51 3.18 -10.17
CA LEU A 218 -2.18 2.94 -9.61
C LEU A 218 -1.23 4.10 -9.94
N ASN A 219 -0.80 4.80 -8.89
CA ASN A 219 0.15 5.89 -8.95
C ASN A 219 1.19 5.78 -7.83
N PHE A 220 2.40 6.28 -8.09
CA PHE A 220 3.46 6.39 -7.07
C PHE A 220 3.44 7.75 -6.37
N ASP A 221 2.44 8.58 -6.67
CA ASP A 221 2.28 9.93 -6.17
C ASP A 221 0.82 10.17 -5.78
N PRO A 222 0.49 10.24 -4.48
CA PRO A 222 -0.88 10.38 -4.04
C PRO A 222 -1.42 11.80 -4.24
N SER A 223 -0.53 12.78 -4.36
CA SER A 223 -0.90 14.20 -4.42
C SER A 223 -1.85 14.53 -5.56
N LEU A 224 -1.68 13.91 -6.73
CA LEU A 224 -2.55 14.16 -7.89
C LEU A 224 -4.04 13.91 -7.56
N MET A 225 -4.35 12.73 -7.00
CA MET A 225 -5.74 12.37 -6.76
C MET A 225 -6.33 13.18 -5.60
N ILE A 226 -5.53 13.43 -4.56
CA ILE A 226 -5.94 14.24 -3.41
C ILE A 226 -6.20 15.70 -3.82
N GLU A 227 -5.30 16.30 -4.60
CA GLU A 227 -5.45 17.67 -5.12
C GLU A 227 -6.62 17.78 -6.10
N CYS A 228 -6.85 16.77 -6.94
CA CYS A 228 -7.98 16.76 -7.87
C CYS A 228 -9.32 16.80 -7.12
N ILE A 229 -9.50 15.88 -6.18
CA ILE A 229 -10.73 15.77 -5.40
C ILE A 229 -10.91 17.00 -4.49
N GLY A 230 -9.84 17.44 -3.81
CA GLY A 230 -9.87 18.62 -2.96
C GLY A 230 -10.26 19.90 -3.72
N GLY A 231 -9.69 20.11 -4.91
CA GLY A 231 -10.04 21.25 -5.76
C GLY A 231 -11.46 21.20 -6.30
N MET A 232 -11.95 20.02 -6.68
CA MET A 232 -13.35 19.82 -7.11
C MET A 232 -14.34 20.14 -5.97
N ILE A 233 -14.09 19.65 -4.76
CA ILE A 233 -14.94 19.94 -3.59
C ILE A 233 -14.94 21.44 -3.29
N ALA A 234 -13.75 22.05 -3.22
CA ALA A 234 -13.59 23.45 -2.86
C ALA A 234 -14.31 24.38 -3.85
N SER A 235 -14.19 24.11 -5.15
CA SER A 235 -14.87 24.87 -6.20
C SER A 235 -16.39 24.64 -6.22
N THR A 236 -16.85 23.41 -6.00
CA THR A 236 -18.29 23.09 -5.90
C THR A 236 -18.94 23.79 -4.70
N LEU A 237 -18.32 23.73 -3.51
CA LEU A 237 -18.82 24.45 -2.34
C LEU A 237 -18.78 25.97 -2.54
N LEU A 238 -17.71 26.49 -3.14
CA LEU A 238 -17.61 27.91 -3.47
C LEU A 238 -18.72 28.34 -4.43
N TYR A 239 -19.07 27.51 -5.42
CA TYR A 239 -20.17 27.78 -6.34
C TYR A 239 -21.49 27.99 -5.60
N PHE A 240 -21.83 27.13 -4.64
CA PHE A 240 -23.06 27.27 -3.85
C PHE A 240 -23.04 28.50 -2.93
N ILE A 241 -21.88 28.84 -2.35
CA ILE A 241 -21.73 30.08 -1.57
C ILE A 241 -21.94 31.31 -2.48
N LEU A 242 -21.33 31.32 -3.67
CA LEU A 242 -21.47 32.42 -4.63
C LEU A 242 -22.87 32.47 -5.25
N ALA A 243 -23.65 31.39 -5.18
CA ALA A 243 -25.03 31.37 -5.64
C ALA A 243 -25.97 32.25 -4.81
N LEU A 244 -25.57 32.65 -3.60
CA LEU A 244 -26.27 33.63 -2.75
C LEU A 244 -26.19 35.08 -3.29
N PHE A 245 -25.22 35.35 -4.15
CA PHE A 245 -25.02 36.66 -4.77
C PHE A 245 -25.63 36.69 -6.18
N GLU A 246 -25.32 37.77 -6.90
CA GLU A 246 -25.73 37.95 -8.29
C GLU A 246 -25.28 36.80 -9.21
N PRO A 247 -26.04 36.47 -10.27
CA PRO A 247 -25.76 35.31 -11.13
C PRO A 247 -24.35 35.27 -11.73
N TRP A 248 -23.74 36.43 -12.01
CA TRP A 248 -22.38 36.51 -12.55
C TRP A 248 -21.31 36.04 -11.55
N ALA A 249 -21.57 36.10 -10.23
CA ALA A 249 -20.61 35.67 -9.21
C ALA A 249 -20.32 34.17 -9.32
N ARG A 250 -21.31 33.37 -9.74
CA ARG A 250 -21.16 31.91 -9.94
C ARG A 250 -20.11 31.58 -11.00
N LEU A 251 -19.93 32.44 -12.00
CA LEU A 251 -18.92 32.27 -13.05
C LEU A 251 -17.49 32.30 -12.49
N ILE A 252 -17.25 32.95 -11.34
CA ILE A 252 -15.94 32.96 -10.68
C ILE A 252 -15.59 31.55 -10.19
N ALA A 253 -16.53 30.81 -9.60
CA ALA A 253 -16.28 29.44 -9.17
C ALA A 253 -16.00 28.52 -10.36
N ILE A 254 -16.76 28.67 -11.46
CA ILE A 254 -16.55 27.91 -12.71
C ILE A 254 -15.16 28.22 -13.30
N ALA A 255 -14.77 29.49 -13.36
CA ALA A 255 -13.45 29.89 -13.86
C ALA A 255 -12.31 29.37 -12.96
N MET A 256 -12.51 29.35 -11.65
CA MET A 256 -11.55 28.78 -10.70
C MET A 256 -11.43 27.26 -10.85
N HIS A 257 -12.53 26.55 -11.07
CA HIS A 257 -12.55 25.12 -11.39
C HIS A 257 -11.75 24.85 -12.67
N ALA A 258 -12.02 25.58 -13.76
CA ALA A 258 -11.28 25.47 -15.02
C ALA A 258 -9.77 25.72 -14.84
N ALA A 259 -9.40 26.76 -14.08
CA ALA A 259 -8.01 27.07 -13.78
C ALA A 259 -7.31 25.96 -12.98
N TRP A 260 -8.01 25.35 -12.02
CA TRP A 260 -7.50 24.22 -11.25
C TRP A 260 -7.25 22.99 -12.14
N PHE A 261 -8.22 22.62 -12.99
CA PHE A 261 -8.04 21.50 -13.92
C PHE A 261 -6.95 21.76 -14.96
N ALA A 262 -6.77 23.02 -15.39
CA ALA A 262 -5.64 23.40 -16.25
C ALA A 262 -4.28 23.19 -15.55
N TYR A 263 -4.18 23.54 -14.27
CA TYR A 263 -3.00 23.23 -13.44
C TYR A 263 -2.78 21.71 -13.33
N MET A 264 -3.84 20.91 -13.14
CA MET A 264 -3.73 19.45 -13.07
C MET A 264 -3.31 18.80 -14.40
N CYS A 265 -3.75 19.34 -15.54
CA CYS A 265 -3.25 18.97 -16.86
C CYS A 265 -1.73 19.19 -16.98
N GLN A 266 -1.25 20.36 -16.55
CA GLN A 266 0.19 20.65 -16.50
C GLN A 266 0.93 19.71 -15.55
N TYR A 267 0.33 19.40 -14.40
CA TYR A 267 0.90 18.49 -13.42
C TYR A 267 1.09 17.08 -13.99
N ILE A 268 0.05 16.47 -14.59
CA ILE A 268 0.13 15.12 -15.17
C ILE A 268 1.20 15.08 -16.25
N THR A 269 1.16 16.05 -17.17
CA THR A 269 2.11 16.08 -18.27
C THR A 269 3.55 16.25 -17.77
N ALA A 270 3.78 17.00 -16.69
CA ALA A 270 5.11 17.18 -16.11
C ALA A 270 5.62 15.96 -15.33
N ARG A 271 4.76 15.26 -14.57
CA ARG A 271 5.17 14.24 -13.59
C ARG A 271 4.91 12.79 -13.97
N LEU A 272 4.02 12.53 -14.94
CA LEU A 272 3.54 11.18 -15.31
C LEU A 272 3.29 10.28 -14.09
N PRO A 273 2.36 10.64 -13.19
CA PRO A 273 2.22 9.99 -11.89
C PRO A 273 1.66 8.56 -11.96
N PHE A 274 0.83 8.24 -12.97
CA PHE A 274 0.24 6.91 -13.11
C PHE A 274 1.21 5.94 -13.77
N VAL A 275 1.16 4.69 -13.29
CA VAL A 275 1.91 3.58 -13.88
C VAL A 275 1.30 3.18 -15.20
N ALA A 276 -0.01 2.97 -15.25
CA ALA A 276 -0.69 2.66 -16.50
C ALA A 276 -0.75 3.90 -17.38
N GLN A 277 -0.22 3.75 -18.60
CA GLN A 277 -0.23 4.83 -19.58
C GLN A 277 -1.66 5.16 -20.05
N LEU A 278 -2.52 4.14 -20.16
CA LEU A 278 -3.94 4.32 -20.45
C LEU A 278 -4.56 5.29 -19.44
N SER A 279 -4.31 5.10 -18.15
CA SER A 279 -4.81 5.97 -17.09
C SER A 279 -4.31 7.39 -17.23
N SER A 280 -3.01 7.59 -17.50
CA SER A 280 -2.47 8.95 -17.70
C SER A 280 -3.14 9.68 -18.87
N GLY A 281 -3.39 8.99 -19.99
CA GLY A 281 -4.05 9.59 -21.14
C GLY A 281 -5.54 9.86 -20.91
N LEU A 282 -6.25 8.92 -20.28
CA LEU A 282 -7.65 9.10 -19.89
C LEU A 282 -7.81 10.25 -18.90
N SER A 283 -6.98 10.33 -17.86
CA SER A 283 -7.03 11.44 -16.88
C SER A 283 -6.75 12.80 -17.51
N LEU A 284 -5.79 12.89 -18.44
CA LEU A 284 -5.51 14.16 -19.13
C LEU A 284 -6.69 14.60 -20.00
N SER A 285 -7.34 13.65 -20.66
CA SER A 285 -8.54 13.89 -21.48
C SER A 285 -9.71 14.32 -20.63
N TRP A 286 -9.90 13.65 -19.49
CA TRP A 286 -10.92 13.96 -18.51
C TRP A 286 -10.74 15.37 -17.93
N TYR A 287 -9.52 15.78 -17.59
CA TYR A 287 -9.28 17.16 -17.13
C TYR A 287 -9.53 18.20 -18.21
N LEU A 288 -9.12 17.93 -19.45
CA LEU A 288 -9.43 18.81 -20.57
C LEU A 288 -10.94 18.92 -20.81
N ASP A 289 -11.65 17.80 -20.67
CA ASP A 289 -13.09 17.73 -20.82
C ASP A 289 -13.82 18.61 -19.78
N ASN A 290 -13.36 18.57 -18.53
CA ASN A 290 -13.88 19.47 -17.48
C ASN A 290 -13.64 20.95 -17.82
N ILE A 291 -12.47 21.31 -18.35
CA ILE A 291 -12.17 22.69 -18.79
C ILE A 291 -13.12 23.10 -19.93
N PHE A 292 -13.38 22.20 -20.89
CA PHE A 292 -14.33 22.45 -21.96
C PHE A 292 -15.76 22.59 -21.44
N GLY A 293 -16.19 21.72 -20.53
CA GLY A 293 -17.48 21.81 -19.84
C GLY A 293 -17.66 23.15 -19.14
N ASP A 294 -16.68 23.57 -18.35
CA ASP A 294 -16.68 24.88 -17.68
C ASP A 294 -16.76 26.04 -18.68
N THR A 295 -15.97 25.99 -19.75
CA THR A 295 -15.95 27.02 -20.79
C THR A 295 -17.29 27.11 -21.51
N LEU A 296 -17.89 25.98 -21.84
CA LEU A 296 -19.23 25.91 -22.43
C LEU A 296 -20.27 26.50 -21.47
N MET A 297 -20.18 26.19 -20.18
CA MET A 297 -21.12 26.72 -19.20
C MET A 297 -21.01 28.23 -19.01
N ILE A 298 -19.81 28.80 -19.16
CA ILE A 298 -19.60 30.25 -19.23
C ILE A 298 -20.24 30.82 -20.51
N ILE A 299 -20.08 30.17 -21.66
CA ILE A 299 -20.69 30.62 -22.93
C ILE A 299 -22.21 30.58 -22.86
N THR A 300 -22.80 29.50 -22.35
CA THR A 300 -24.27 29.32 -22.26
C THR A 300 -24.91 30.30 -21.28
N HIS A 301 -24.15 30.85 -20.34
CA HIS A 301 -24.65 31.92 -19.48
C HIS A 301 -25.04 33.17 -20.29
N PHE A 302 -24.28 33.49 -21.34
CA PHE A 302 -24.56 34.61 -22.25
C PHE A 302 -25.45 34.21 -23.42
N TYR A 303 -25.33 32.96 -23.90
CA TYR A 303 -26.09 32.43 -25.04
C TYR A 303 -27.05 31.31 -24.60
N ARG A 304 -28.31 31.68 -24.37
CA ARG A 304 -29.31 30.75 -23.83
C ARG A 304 -29.91 29.77 -24.85
N ASN A 305 -29.83 30.06 -26.15
CA ASN A 305 -30.52 29.25 -27.18
C ASN A 305 -29.76 27.98 -27.61
N VAL A 306 -28.86 27.45 -26.77
CA VAL A 306 -28.11 26.23 -27.10
C VAL A 306 -28.99 25.01 -26.80
N ASN A 307 -28.92 23.97 -27.64
CA ASN A 307 -29.66 22.74 -27.38
C ASN A 307 -28.98 21.95 -26.23
N GLN A 308 -29.76 21.53 -25.24
CA GLN A 308 -29.28 20.74 -24.09
C GLN A 308 -28.64 19.40 -24.48
N TRP A 309 -29.25 18.67 -25.42
CA TRP A 309 -28.70 17.40 -25.90
C TRP A 309 -27.34 17.59 -26.55
N PHE A 310 -27.16 18.73 -27.23
CA PHE A 310 -25.88 19.09 -27.81
C PHE A 310 -24.85 19.33 -26.70
N LEU A 311 -25.17 20.05 -25.61
CA LEU A 311 -24.22 20.27 -24.52
C LEU A 311 -23.75 18.97 -23.86
N PHE A 312 -24.70 18.10 -23.46
CA PHE A 312 -24.36 16.81 -22.86
C PHE A 312 -23.57 15.92 -23.82
N GLY A 313 -24.07 15.75 -25.05
CA GLY A 313 -23.42 14.91 -26.05
C GLY A 313 -22.03 15.44 -26.43
N PHE A 314 -21.86 16.76 -26.49
CA PHE A 314 -20.60 17.39 -26.86
C PHE A 314 -19.51 17.18 -25.81
N VAL A 315 -19.82 17.32 -24.51
CA VAL A 315 -18.85 17.09 -23.44
C VAL A 315 -18.39 15.63 -23.42
N TYR A 316 -19.32 14.65 -23.44
CA TYR A 316 -18.90 13.25 -23.51
C TYR A 316 -18.12 12.91 -24.80
N LEU A 317 -18.47 13.55 -25.92
CA LEU A 317 -17.75 13.39 -27.17
C LEU A 317 -16.32 13.96 -27.09
N THR A 318 -16.11 15.10 -26.43
CA THR A 318 -14.77 15.70 -26.27
C THR A 318 -13.85 14.82 -25.45
N PHE A 319 -14.35 14.17 -24.40
CA PHE A 319 -13.59 13.15 -23.67
C PHE A 319 -13.18 11.97 -24.57
N LEU A 320 -14.12 11.38 -25.32
CA LEU A 320 -13.86 10.22 -26.18
C LEU A 320 -12.88 10.53 -27.32
N VAL A 321 -13.02 11.70 -27.94
CA VAL A 321 -12.14 12.16 -29.03
C VAL A 321 -10.79 12.64 -28.51
N GLY A 322 -10.73 13.18 -27.29
CA GLY A 322 -9.51 13.68 -26.66
C GLY A 322 -8.53 12.59 -26.19
N ALA A 323 -9.04 11.41 -25.83
CA ALA A 323 -8.22 10.31 -25.29
C ALA A 323 -7.12 9.80 -26.23
N PRO A 324 -7.37 9.45 -27.50
CA PRO A 324 -6.34 8.91 -28.38
C PRO A 324 -5.15 9.85 -28.63
N PRO A 325 -5.34 11.15 -28.95
CA PRO A 325 -4.23 12.09 -29.13
C PRO A 325 -3.32 12.21 -27.91
N PHE A 326 -3.90 12.28 -26.70
CA PHE A 326 -3.11 12.38 -25.47
C PHE A 326 -2.34 11.09 -25.18
N LEU A 327 -2.94 9.91 -25.43
CA LEU A 327 -2.24 8.64 -25.31
C LEU A 327 -1.04 8.55 -26.26
N ILE A 328 -1.18 9.02 -27.50
CA ILE A 328 -0.09 9.07 -28.48
C ILE A 328 1.01 10.04 -28.02
N TYR A 329 0.65 11.23 -27.56
CA TYR A 329 1.58 12.23 -27.06
C TYR A 329 2.41 11.71 -25.87
N LEU A 330 1.75 11.12 -24.87
CA LEU A 330 2.42 10.57 -23.69
C LEU A 330 3.32 9.38 -24.05
N ASN A 331 2.90 8.55 -25.01
CA ASN A 331 3.72 7.49 -25.60
C ASN A 331 5.01 8.00 -26.21
N TYR A 332 4.90 9.03 -27.05
CA TYR A 332 6.07 9.65 -27.66
C TYR A 332 7.02 10.23 -26.61
N LYS A 333 6.47 10.94 -25.61
CA LYS A 333 7.27 11.51 -24.51
C LYS A 333 8.00 10.44 -23.69
N GLN A 334 7.32 9.37 -23.28
CA GLN A 334 7.94 8.27 -22.54
C GLN A 334 9.04 7.59 -23.36
N LYS A 335 8.78 7.27 -24.63
CA LYS A 335 9.80 6.69 -25.53
C LYS A 335 11.04 7.57 -25.67
N LYS A 336 10.86 8.89 -25.74
CA LYS A 336 11.98 9.85 -25.76
C LYS A 336 12.80 9.79 -24.47
N ILE A 337 12.17 9.74 -23.31
CA ILE A 337 12.86 9.63 -22.01
C ILE A 337 13.59 8.28 -21.92
N VAL A 338 12.94 7.18 -22.28
CA VAL A 338 13.54 5.83 -22.27
C VAL A 338 14.79 5.77 -23.16
N LYS A 339 14.76 6.41 -24.33
CA LYS A 339 15.93 6.49 -25.22
C LYS A 339 17.12 7.19 -24.55
N LEU A 340 16.88 8.28 -23.83
CA LEU A 340 17.92 9.02 -23.10
C LEU A 340 18.49 8.24 -21.90
N MET A 341 17.70 7.34 -21.32
CA MET A 341 18.07 6.60 -20.09
C MET A 341 18.69 5.23 -20.35
N ASN A 342 18.60 4.70 -21.57
CA ASN A 342 19.20 3.42 -21.98
C ASN A 342 20.64 3.56 -22.49
N GLU A 343 21.31 4.70 -22.27
CA GLU A 343 22.71 4.83 -22.60
C GLU A 343 23.56 3.96 -21.66
N ASP A 344 24.48 3.19 -22.25
CA ASP A 344 25.27 2.18 -21.55
C ASP A 344 26.47 2.84 -20.85
N LEU A 345 26.21 3.39 -19.66
CA LEU A 345 27.20 4.08 -18.84
C LEU A 345 27.91 3.08 -17.93
N LYS A 346 29.16 2.75 -18.24
CA LYS A 346 29.95 1.73 -17.51
C LYS A 346 30.58 2.27 -16.22
N ASN A 347 30.94 3.56 -16.17
CA ASN A 347 31.54 4.20 -15.00
C ASN A 347 30.54 5.08 -14.25
N GLN A 348 30.65 5.13 -12.92
CA GLN A 348 29.79 5.96 -12.08
C GLN A 348 30.04 7.46 -12.29
N ASP A 349 31.29 7.87 -12.54
CA ASP A 349 31.65 9.28 -12.73
C ASP A 349 31.12 9.81 -14.08
N ASP A 350 31.31 9.05 -15.16
CA ASP A 350 30.72 9.35 -16.47
C ASP A 350 29.18 9.42 -16.40
N ALA A 351 28.56 8.53 -15.62
CA ALA A 351 27.13 8.55 -15.40
C ALA A 351 26.67 9.79 -14.62
N ASN A 352 27.43 10.20 -13.60
CA ASN A 352 27.15 11.40 -12.82
C ASN A 352 27.23 12.66 -13.69
N GLU A 353 28.25 12.79 -14.54
CA GLU A 353 28.37 13.90 -15.50
C GLU A 353 27.22 13.92 -16.50
N TYR A 354 26.86 12.75 -17.05
CA TYR A 354 25.72 12.63 -17.96
C TYR A 354 24.40 13.04 -17.29
N PHE A 355 24.13 12.60 -16.06
CA PHE A 355 22.92 13.00 -15.33
C PHE A 355 22.89 14.49 -15.01
N ILE A 356 24.04 15.11 -14.72
CA ILE A 356 24.17 16.56 -14.56
C ILE A 356 23.86 17.26 -15.89
N SER A 357 24.36 16.77 -17.02
CA SER A 357 24.07 17.32 -18.35
C SER A 357 22.58 17.27 -18.71
N LEU A 358 21.87 16.25 -18.22
CA LEU A 358 20.42 16.13 -18.34
C LEU A 358 19.64 17.08 -17.42
N GLY A 359 20.32 17.83 -16.53
CA GLY A 359 19.70 18.74 -15.56
C GLY A 359 18.99 18.02 -14.41
N LEU A 360 19.40 16.78 -14.10
CA LEU A 360 18.84 15.98 -13.02
C LEU A 360 19.37 16.39 -11.64
N SER A 361 20.36 17.27 -11.52
CA SER A 361 20.85 17.71 -10.20
C SER A 361 19.96 18.74 -9.52
N ASN A 362 19.27 19.57 -10.32
CA ASN A 362 18.62 20.79 -9.81
C ASN A 362 17.09 20.66 -9.75
N ASN A 363 16.49 19.73 -10.49
CA ASN A 363 15.04 19.62 -10.61
C ASN A 363 14.49 18.30 -10.04
N LYS A 364 13.93 18.37 -8.84
CA LYS A 364 13.31 17.25 -8.12
C LYS A 364 12.21 16.54 -8.93
N VAL A 365 11.36 17.33 -9.59
CA VAL A 365 10.23 16.81 -10.38
C VAL A 365 10.75 16.00 -11.57
N LYS A 366 11.80 16.50 -12.24
CA LYS A 366 12.43 15.82 -13.36
C LYS A 366 13.10 14.52 -12.92
N VAL A 367 13.77 14.50 -11.77
CA VAL A 367 14.41 13.29 -11.23
C VAL A 367 13.40 12.21 -10.89
N LEU A 368 12.30 12.57 -10.22
CA LEU A 368 11.23 11.63 -9.90
C LEU A 368 10.60 11.05 -11.16
N LEU A 369 10.35 11.88 -12.17
CA LEU A 369 9.85 11.44 -13.48
C LEU A 369 10.80 10.42 -14.12
N TYR A 370 12.11 10.72 -14.14
CA TYR A 370 13.12 9.87 -14.77
C TYR A 370 13.30 8.57 -14.00
N LEU A 371 13.30 8.60 -12.67
CA LEU A 371 13.37 7.42 -11.81
C LEU A 371 12.16 6.49 -12.02
N ARG A 372 10.94 7.04 -12.00
CA ARG A 372 9.69 6.27 -12.24
C ARG A 372 9.68 5.65 -13.64
N THR A 373 10.06 6.42 -14.66
CA THR A 373 10.12 5.95 -16.05
C THR A 373 11.20 4.88 -16.21
N ALA A 374 12.38 5.06 -15.61
CA ALA A 374 13.46 4.09 -15.68
C ALA A 374 13.12 2.76 -15.02
N PHE A 375 12.39 2.79 -13.89
CA PHE A 375 11.83 1.60 -13.26
C PHE A 375 10.78 0.94 -14.15
N GLN A 376 9.76 1.67 -14.61
CA GLN A 376 8.66 1.10 -15.40
C GLN A 376 9.11 0.43 -16.72
N PHE A 377 10.12 1.00 -17.39
CA PHE A 377 10.60 0.51 -18.70
C PHE A 377 11.88 -0.35 -18.61
N ASN A 378 12.34 -0.64 -17.39
CA ASN A 378 13.51 -1.47 -17.10
C ASN A 378 14.80 -0.92 -17.76
N CYS A 379 15.07 0.37 -17.58
CA CYS A 379 16.25 1.01 -18.19
C CYS A 379 17.56 0.56 -17.53
N THR A 380 18.65 0.57 -18.32
CA THR A 380 19.99 0.13 -17.89
C THR A 380 20.52 0.87 -16.67
N CYS A 381 20.32 2.18 -16.64
CA CYS A 381 20.70 3.06 -15.54
C CYS A 381 20.04 2.72 -14.18
N PHE A 382 18.88 2.04 -14.22
CA PHE A 382 18.13 1.70 -13.01
C PHE A 382 18.64 0.40 -12.39
N TYR A 383 18.74 -0.69 -13.17
CA TYR A 383 19.18 -1.98 -12.63
C TYR A 383 20.70 -2.03 -12.38
N ASN A 384 21.51 -1.19 -13.02
CA ASN A 384 22.92 -1.00 -12.66
C ASN A 384 23.10 -0.13 -11.40
N TRP A 385 22.00 0.36 -10.81
CA TRP A 385 21.95 1.22 -9.63
C TRP A 385 22.66 2.58 -9.76
N THR A 386 23.19 2.94 -10.93
CA THR A 386 23.93 4.20 -11.14
C THR A 386 23.05 5.41 -10.90
N LEU A 387 21.80 5.38 -11.40
CA LEU A 387 20.81 6.43 -11.17
C LEU A 387 20.43 6.55 -9.68
N VAL A 388 20.23 5.43 -9.00
CA VAL A 388 19.83 5.42 -7.59
C VAL A 388 20.96 5.97 -6.71
N LYS A 389 22.21 5.57 -6.97
CA LYS A 389 23.40 6.09 -6.27
C LYS A 389 23.57 7.60 -6.47
N PHE A 390 23.43 8.08 -7.71
CA PHE A 390 23.47 9.51 -8.03
C PHE A 390 22.42 10.31 -7.24
N ILE A 391 21.19 9.80 -7.18
CA ILE A 391 20.09 10.45 -6.45
C ILE A 391 20.38 10.53 -4.95
N ILE A 392 20.87 9.43 -4.34
CA ILE A 392 21.21 9.38 -2.91
C ILE A 392 22.31 10.38 -2.54
N GLU A 393 23.27 10.61 -3.45
CA GLU A 393 24.38 11.54 -3.21
C GLU A 393 24.01 13.00 -3.37
N LYS A 394 23.07 13.32 -4.27
CA LYS A 394 22.69 14.71 -4.58
C LYS A 394 21.45 15.20 -3.85
N TYR A 395 20.54 14.33 -3.45
CA TYR A 395 19.26 14.70 -2.84
C TYR A 395 19.15 14.24 -1.39
N THR A 396 18.79 15.18 -0.52
CA THR A 396 18.43 14.93 0.89
C THR A 396 16.92 14.96 1.14
N ASP A 397 16.12 15.12 0.08
CA ASP A 397 14.68 15.28 0.18
C ASP A 397 13.96 13.95 0.46
N GLU A 398 13.05 13.96 1.43
CA GLU A 398 12.34 12.77 1.91
C GLU A 398 11.50 12.12 0.79
N ALA A 399 10.82 12.91 -0.04
CA ALA A 399 9.97 12.40 -1.11
C ALA A 399 10.78 11.63 -2.17
N VAL A 400 11.99 12.10 -2.47
CA VAL A 400 12.89 11.48 -3.46
C VAL A 400 13.51 10.20 -2.87
N LEU A 401 14.07 10.30 -1.66
CA LEU A 401 14.69 9.16 -0.98
C LEU A 401 13.68 8.05 -0.68
N SER A 402 12.46 8.38 -0.25
CA SER A 402 11.39 7.40 -0.02
C SER A 402 10.98 6.67 -1.31
N THR A 403 11.00 7.36 -2.46
CA THR A 403 10.70 6.73 -3.75
C THR A 403 11.84 5.79 -4.18
N CYS A 404 13.10 6.17 -3.95
CA CYS A 404 14.23 5.27 -4.14
C CYS A 404 14.14 4.04 -3.23
N LEU A 405 13.82 4.24 -1.94
CA LEU A 405 13.64 3.15 -0.98
C LEU A 405 12.56 2.18 -1.45
N HIS A 406 11.41 2.72 -1.89
CA HIS A 406 10.29 1.94 -2.39
C HIS A 406 10.72 1.05 -3.57
N PHE A 407 11.40 1.62 -4.57
CA PHE A 407 11.80 0.87 -5.77
C PHE A 407 12.91 -0.15 -5.52
N VAL A 408 13.92 0.20 -4.72
CA VAL A 408 14.99 -0.75 -4.34
C VAL A 408 14.40 -1.92 -3.54
N ASN A 409 13.38 -1.69 -2.72
CA ASN A 409 12.78 -2.74 -1.91
C ASN A 409 12.10 -3.85 -2.73
N PHE A 410 11.77 -3.61 -4.00
CA PHE A 410 11.28 -4.69 -4.88
C PHE A 410 12.33 -5.74 -5.22
N PHE A 411 13.62 -5.48 -4.98
CA PHE A 411 14.73 -6.37 -5.30
C PHE A 411 15.28 -7.02 -4.02
N PRO A 412 14.93 -8.28 -3.72
CA PRO A 412 15.25 -8.92 -2.43
C PRO A 412 16.75 -9.02 -2.13
N LYS A 413 17.59 -9.13 -3.17
CA LYS A 413 19.04 -9.32 -3.02
C LYS A 413 19.81 -8.03 -2.74
N GLU A 414 19.20 -6.86 -2.91
CA GLU A 414 19.87 -5.55 -2.78
C GLU A 414 19.73 -4.93 -1.39
N THR A 415 20.07 -5.73 -0.38
CA THR A 415 19.90 -5.36 1.04
C THR A 415 20.84 -4.24 1.48
N HIS A 416 22.05 -4.17 0.94
CA HIS A 416 23.04 -3.13 1.28
C HIS A 416 22.57 -1.73 0.86
N LEU A 417 22.12 -1.59 -0.39
CA LEU A 417 21.61 -0.32 -0.91
C LEU A 417 20.34 0.11 -0.16
N LEU A 418 19.43 -0.83 0.08
CA LEU A 418 18.22 -0.62 0.87
C LEU A 418 18.53 -0.08 2.28
N ASN A 419 19.48 -0.70 2.98
CA ASN A 419 19.90 -0.29 4.32
C ASN A 419 20.56 1.10 4.33
N ARG A 420 21.35 1.43 3.30
CA ARG A 420 21.96 2.76 3.14
C ARG A 420 20.89 3.84 3.00
N ILE A 421 19.92 3.68 2.10
CA ILE A 421 18.83 4.66 1.89
C ILE A 421 18.01 4.81 3.17
N ARG A 422 17.66 3.70 3.80
CA ARG A 422 16.88 3.68 5.04
C ARG A 422 17.58 4.47 6.15
N HIS A 423 18.89 4.28 6.32
CA HIS A 423 19.66 5.01 7.33
C HIS A 423 19.63 6.52 7.10
N ILE A 424 19.77 6.96 5.84
CA ILE A 424 19.69 8.39 5.48
C ILE A 424 18.29 8.96 5.78
N ILE A 425 17.22 8.22 5.48
CA ILE A 425 15.85 8.65 5.79
C ILE A 425 15.65 8.78 7.31
N LEU A 426 16.13 7.81 8.10
CA LEU A 426 16.01 7.82 9.56
C LEU A 426 16.81 8.94 10.24
N GLN A 427 17.83 9.49 9.58
CA GLN A 427 18.54 10.69 10.05
C GLN A 427 17.72 11.99 9.87
N THR A 428 16.59 11.93 9.15
CA THR A 428 15.74 13.10 8.90
C THR A 428 14.89 13.41 10.14
N ARG A 429 14.83 14.68 10.56
CA ARG A 429 14.15 15.10 11.80
C ARG A 429 12.64 14.86 11.82
N LYS A 430 11.98 14.95 10.67
CA LYS A 430 10.53 14.78 10.52
C LYS A 430 10.29 13.90 9.31
N ILE A 431 9.57 12.81 9.50
CA ILE A 431 9.22 11.85 8.47
C ILE A 431 7.71 11.88 8.30
N HIS A 432 7.23 12.03 7.08
CA HIS A 432 5.82 12.03 6.76
C HIS A 432 5.18 10.65 7.03
N PHE A 433 3.91 10.62 7.40
CA PHE A 433 3.23 9.38 7.79
C PHE A 433 3.23 8.32 6.67
N ALA A 434 3.11 8.71 5.40
CA ALA A 434 3.22 7.78 4.28
C ALA A 434 4.61 7.14 4.16
N THR A 435 5.67 7.89 4.47
CA THR A 435 7.04 7.36 4.51
C THR A 435 7.26 6.48 5.74
N ARG A 436 6.66 6.81 6.90
CA ARG A 436 6.66 5.93 8.08
C ARG A 436 5.97 4.61 7.80
N PHE A 437 4.85 4.63 7.09
CA PHE A 437 4.16 3.42 6.61
C PHE A 437 5.07 2.59 5.69
N LEU A 438 5.75 3.22 4.72
CA LEU A 438 6.72 2.53 3.88
C LEU A 438 7.85 1.89 4.72
N LEU A 439 8.43 2.63 5.68
CA LEU A 439 9.48 2.11 6.56
C LEU A 439 9.00 0.91 7.38
N TYR A 440 7.77 0.97 7.91
CA TYR A 440 7.12 -0.14 8.60
C TYR A 440 7.03 -1.38 7.69
N GLN A 441 6.55 -1.22 6.46
CA GLN A 441 6.45 -2.33 5.51
C GLN A 441 7.83 -2.87 5.08
N VAL A 442 8.84 -2.01 4.93
CA VAL A 442 10.22 -2.41 4.60
C VAL A 442 10.82 -3.25 5.72
N GLU A 443 10.59 -2.90 6.99
CA GLU A 443 11.10 -3.67 8.13
C GLU A 443 10.45 -5.06 8.23
N ASN A 444 9.14 -5.14 8.01
CA ASN A 444 8.42 -6.42 7.97
C ASN A 444 8.98 -7.34 6.89
N ILE A 445 9.16 -6.81 5.67
CA ILE A 445 9.71 -7.59 4.54
C ILE A 445 11.17 -7.97 4.77
N LYS A 446 11.97 -7.08 5.35
CA LYS A 446 13.36 -7.40 5.71
C LYS A 446 13.43 -8.57 6.68
N THR A 447 12.52 -8.63 7.64
CA THR A 447 12.40 -9.75 8.58
C THR A 447 12.01 -11.04 7.85
N LEU A 448 11.10 -10.98 6.87
CA LEU A 448 10.73 -12.13 6.03
C LEU A 448 11.88 -12.63 5.12
N ARG A 449 12.75 -11.74 4.64
CA ARG A 449 13.86 -12.04 3.72
C ARG A 449 15.12 -12.54 4.42
N ASN A 450 15.30 -12.22 5.69
CA ASN A 450 16.48 -12.61 6.45
C ASN A 450 16.30 -14.00 7.06
N TYR A 451 17.22 -14.92 6.74
CA TYR A 451 17.35 -16.21 7.42
C TYR A 451 18.04 -16.10 8.78
N SER A 452 18.78 -15.01 9.00
CA SER A 452 19.53 -14.79 10.23
C SER A 452 18.69 -14.11 11.31
N VAL A 453 18.88 -14.54 12.55
CA VAL A 453 18.16 -14.01 13.72
C VAL A 453 18.62 -12.58 13.99
N SER A 454 17.77 -11.60 13.66
CA SER A 454 18.01 -10.20 14.00
C SER A 454 18.09 -10.00 15.52
N SER A 455 18.72 -8.91 16.00
CA SER A 455 18.75 -8.56 17.42
C SER A 455 17.35 -8.46 18.02
N ALA A 456 16.41 -7.86 17.30
CA ALA A 456 14.99 -7.79 17.67
C ALA A 456 14.34 -9.18 17.74
N SER A 457 14.62 -10.06 16.77
CA SER A 457 14.14 -11.44 16.79
C SER A 457 14.69 -12.22 17.99
N LYS A 458 15.94 -11.98 18.40
CA LYS A 458 16.51 -12.61 19.62
C LYS A 458 15.77 -12.17 20.88
N LEU A 459 15.51 -10.87 21.03
CA LEU A 459 14.73 -10.36 22.17
C LEU A 459 13.32 -10.96 22.20
N LYS A 460 12.67 -11.06 21.03
CA LYS A 460 11.34 -11.67 20.93
C LYS A 460 11.34 -13.16 21.29
N ILE A 461 12.37 -13.91 20.87
CA ILE A 461 12.55 -15.31 21.30
C ILE A 461 12.69 -15.41 22.82
N ILE A 462 13.46 -14.52 23.46
CA ILE A 462 13.65 -14.54 24.92
C ILE A 462 12.33 -14.26 25.66
N GLU A 463 11.56 -13.28 25.19
CA GLU A 463 10.22 -12.99 25.71
C GLU A 463 9.31 -14.23 25.60
N LEU A 464 9.24 -14.83 24.41
CA LEU A 464 8.41 -16.01 24.14
C LEU A 464 8.83 -17.24 24.94
N LYS A 465 10.13 -17.47 25.12
CA LYS A 465 10.65 -18.51 26.01
C LYS A 465 10.18 -18.30 27.44
N THR A 466 10.19 -17.05 27.91
CA THR A 466 9.75 -16.70 29.26
C THR A 466 8.26 -16.97 29.43
N MET A 467 7.43 -16.58 28.45
CA MET A 467 5.99 -16.89 28.44
C MET A 467 5.72 -18.40 28.40
N SER A 468 6.46 -19.13 27.56
CA SER A 468 6.35 -20.59 27.43
C SER A 468 6.70 -21.28 28.74
N LYS A 469 7.81 -20.90 29.38
CA LYS A 469 8.20 -21.41 30.70
C LYS A 469 7.16 -21.12 31.78
N GLN A 470 6.53 -19.94 31.76
CA GLN A 470 5.45 -19.63 32.70
C GLN A 470 4.24 -20.53 32.48
N CYS A 471 3.89 -20.84 31.23
CA CYS A 471 2.82 -21.77 30.90
C CYS A 471 3.20 -23.20 31.33
N GLU A 472 4.41 -23.65 31.02
CA GLU A 472 4.98 -24.95 31.38
C GLU A 472 4.94 -25.17 32.90
N MET A 473 5.39 -24.19 33.69
CA MET A 473 5.32 -24.25 35.15
C MET A 473 3.87 -24.39 35.66
N MET A 474 2.91 -23.71 35.02
CA MET A 474 1.50 -23.85 35.40
C MET A 474 0.93 -25.21 34.99
N THR A 475 1.28 -25.73 33.81
CA THR A 475 0.88 -27.08 33.39
C THR A 475 1.44 -28.14 34.33
N ARG A 476 2.75 -28.07 34.65
CA ARG A 476 3.39 -28.99 35.62
C ARG A 476 2.75 -28.91 37.00
N ALA A 477 2.55 -27.70 37.52
CA ALA A 477 1.89 -27.51 38.81
C ALA A 477 0.45 -28.04 38.83
N ALA A 478 -0.26 -28.00 37.69
CA ALA A 478 -1.57 -28.62 37.57
C ALA A 478 -1.48 -30.15 37.76
N VAL A 479 -0.55 -30.79 37.04
CA VAL A 479 -0.35 -32.26 37.07
C VAL A 479 0.06 -32.73 38.47
N ASP A 480 0.92 -31.99 39.16
CA ASP A 480 1.42 -32.36 40.49
C ASP A 480 0.41 -32.11 41.62
N SER A 481 -0.58 -31.25 41.39
CA SER A 481 -1.51 -30.83 42.45
C SER A 481 -2.76 -31.71 42.55
N THR A 482 -3.11 -32.11 43.77
CA THR A 482 -4.28 -32.97 44.04
C THR A 482 -5.60 -32.21 44.23
N LYS A 483 -5.57 -30.87 44.30
CA LYS A 483 -6.75 -30.00 44.51
C LYS A 483 -6.68 -28.76 43.63
N LEU A 484 -7.27 -28.85 42.44
CA LEU A 484 -7.37 -27.73 41.49
C LEU A 484 -8.76 -27.10 41.52
N THR A 485 -8.80 -25.78 41.45
CA THR A 485 -10.05 -25.02 41.30
C THR A 485 -10.36 -24.81 39.81
N PRO A 486 -11.65 -24.71 39.41
CA PRO A 486 -12.03 -24.39 38.03
C PRO A 486 -11.37 -23.11 37.49
N THR A 487 -11.24 -22.09 38.34
CA THR A 487 -10.57 -20.82 38.03
C THR A 487 -9.10 -20.99 37.66
N TYR A 488 -8.42 -22.02 38.16
CA TYR A 488 -7.04 -22.32 37.76
C TYR A 488 -6.99 -22.80 36.31
N PHE A 489 -7.88 -23.69 35.91
CA PHE A 489 -7.97 -24.19 34.54
C PHE A 489 -8.36 -23.09 33.54
N GLU A 490 -9.25 -22.17 33.93
CA GLU A 490 -9.58 -21.00 33.10
C GLU A 490 -8.36 -20.10 32.88
N ASN A 491 -7.58 -19.83 33.93
CA ASN A 491 -6.35 -19.04 33.82
C ASN A 491 -5.26 -19.74 32.99
N LEU A 492 -5.11 -21.06 33.16
CA LEU A 492 -4.18 -21.85 32.35
C LEU A 492 -4.59 -21.84 30.88
N SER A 493 -5.86 -22.10 30.58
CA SER A 493 -6.40 -22.05 29.22
C SER A 493 -6.23 -20.67 28.58
N TYR A 494 -6.52 -19.60 29.32
CA TYR A 494 -6.32 -18.23 28.86
C TYR A 494 -4.85 -17.96 28.52
N LYS A 495 -3.91 -18.30 29.42
CA LYS A 495 -2.48 -18.11 29.20
C LYS A 495 -1.92 -18.96 28.08
N ALA A 496 -2.34 -20.22 27.96
CA ALA A 496 -1.97 -21.10 26.87
C ALA A 496 -2.42 -20.48 25.52
N ARG A 497 -3.71 -20.13 25.40
CA ARG A 497 -4.25 -19.52 24.17
C ARG A 497 -3.52 -18.23 23.79
N MET A 498 -3.22 -17.36 24.77
CA MET A 498 -2.44 -16.15 24.52
C MET A 498 -1.01 -16.47 24.07
N THR A 499 -0.34 -17.42 24.72
CA THR A 499 1.03 -17.81 24.37
C THR A 499 1.10 -18.43 22.98
N ARG A 500 0.16 -19.32 22.63
CA ARG A 500 0.01 -19.87 21.27
C ARG A 500 -0.20 -18.76 20.23
N ALA A 501 -1.06 -17.77 20.52
CA ALA A 501 -1.31 -16.66 19.61
C ALA A 501 -0.04 -15.82 19.35
N VAL A 502 0.73 -15.49 20.39
CA VAL A 502 2.00 -14.72 20.24
C VAL A 502 3.08 -15.54 19.51
N TRP A 503 3.11 -16.86 19.71
CA TRP A 503 3.99 -17.75 18.94
C TRP A 503 3.63 -17.79 17.46
N MET A 504 2.33 -17.93 17.14
CA MET A 504 1.85 -17.92 15.77
C MET A 504 2.15 -16.59 15.07
N GLU A 505 1.96 -15.45 15.75
CA GLU A 505 2.37 -14.11 15.26
C GLU A 505 3.88 -14.07 14.97
N ALA A 506 4.71 -14.60 15.88
CA ALA A 506 6.15 -14.61 15.70
C ALA A 506 6.61 -15.50 14.53
N LEU A 507 5.99 -16.67 14.36
CA LEU A 507 6.25 -17.57 13.23
C LEU A 507 5.77 -16.99 11.90
N GLN A 508 4.69 -16.20 11.90
CA GLN A 508 4.24 -15.49 10.70
C GLN A 508 5.20 -14.35 10.32
N ASN A 509 5.73 -13.64 11.31
CA ASN A 509 6.68 -12.54 11.10
C ASN A 509 8.09 -13.01 10.72
N ALA A 510 8.51 -14.18 11.21
CA ALA A 510 9.82 -14.77 10.95
C ALA A 510 9.71 -16.25 10.51
N PRO A 511 9.13 -16.53 9.33
CA PRO A 511 8.78 -17.88 8.90
C PRO A 511 9.99 -18.77 8.57
N ASN A 512 11.15 -18.17 8.33
CA ASN A 512 12.38 -18.84 7.92
C ASN A 512 13.40 -18.98 9.06
N ASN A 513 12.97 -18.82 10.32
CA ASN A 513 13.88 -18.93 11.45
C ASN A 513 13.67 -20.26 12.18
N PRO A 514 14.64 -21.19 12.11
CA PRO A 514 14.48 -22.53 12.68
C PRO A 514 14.38 -22.50 14.20
N LYS A 515 15.00 -21.51 14.86
CA LYS A 515 14.94 -21.38 16.33
C LYS A 515 13.54 -21.06 16.86
N PHE A 516 12.71 -20.32 16.09
CA PHE A 516 11.32 -20.15 16.50
C PHE A 516 10.54 -21.45 16.36
N CYS A 517 10.83 -22.25 15.33
CA CYS A 517 10.17 -23.55 15.13
C CYS A 517 10.53 -24.53 16.25
N GLU A 518 11.81 -24.61 16.63
CA GLU A 518 12.29 -25.48 17.71
C GLU A 518 11.65 -25.13 19.06
N GLU A 519 11.67 -23.85 19.44
CA GLU A 519 11.10 -23.42 20.73
C GLU A 519 9.57 -23.50 20.76
N PHE A 520 8.91 -23.26 19.62
CA PHE A 520 7.47 -23.46 19.52
C PHE A 520 7.10 -24.95 19.60
N THR A 521 7.92 -25.83 19.02
CA THR A 521 7.75 -27.28 19.15
C THR A 521 7.82 -27.69 20.62
N ARG A 522 8.81 -27.21 21.37
CA ARG A 522 8.90 -27.46 22.82
C ARG A 522 7.66 -26.95 23.57
N TYR A 523 7.17 -25.76 23.24
CA TYR A 523 5.95 -25.22 23.85
C TYR A 523 4.73 -26.11 23.56
N LEU A 524 4.55 -26.55 22.32
CA LEU A 524 3.43 -27.42 21.93
C LEU A 524 3.45 -28.76 22.66
N VAL A 525 4.63 -29.36 22.85
CA VAL A 525 4.75 -30.62 23.58
C VAL A 525 4.56 -30.44 25.08
N GLU A 526 5.32 -29.53 25.70
CA GLU A 526 5.36 -29.40 27.17
C GLU A 526 4.13 -28.69 27.76
N CYS A 527 3.48 -27.79 27.01
CA CYS A 527 2.37 -26.97 27.53
C CYS A 527 1.00 -27.42 27.03
N GLU A 528 0.84 -27.65 25.72
CA GLU A 528 -0.46 -27.95 25.10
C GLU A 528 -0.67 -29.43 24.77
N ALA A 529 0.39 -30.25 24.80
CA ALA A 529 0.40 -31.66 24.38
C ALA A 529 -0.17 -31.89 22.96
N ASP A 530 0.08 -30.95 22.05
CA ASP A 530 -0.36 -30.98 20.64
C ASP A 530 0.77 -31.57 19.76
N PHE A 531 0.90 -32.90 19.78
CA PHE A 531 2.02 -33.61 19.15
C PHE A 531 2.00 -33.57 17.61
N ASP A 532 0.82 -33.61 16.99
CA ASP A 532 0.69 -33.55 15.51
C ASP A 532 1.27 -32.23 14.97
N THR A 533 0.82 -31.09 15.51
CA THR A 533 1.36 -29.80 15.08
C THR A 533 2.83 -29.62 15.45
N ALA A 534 3.28 -30.19 16.56
CA ALA A 534 4.69 -30.18 16.96
C ALA A 534 5.58 -30.93 15.95
N ILE A 535 5.16 -32.11 15.46
CA ILE A 535 5.89 -32.88 14.44
C ILE A 535 6.00 -32.05 13.15
N ARG A 536 4.89 -31.46 12.69
CA ARG A 536 4.88 -30.61 11.49
C ARG A 536 5.81 -29.41 11.64
N MET A 537 5.83 -28.76 12.80
CA MET A 537 6.70 -27.60 13.07
C MET A 537 8.18 -27.98 13.17
N LYS A 538 8.51 -29.14 13.74
CA LYS A 538 9.89 -29.63 13.75
C LYS A 538 10.39 -29.96 12.35
N HIS A 539 9.59 -30.66 11.56
CA HIS A 539 9.91 -30.97 10.17
C HIS A 539 10.13 -29.69 9.36
N ARG A 540 9.26 -28.69 9.53
CA ARG A 540 9.45 -27.36 8.94
C ARG A 540 10.78 -26.73 9.36
N GLY A 541 11.15 -26.81 10.63
CA GLY A 541 12.45 -26.35 11.14
C GLY A 541 13.63 -27.02 10.43
N GLN A 542 13.58 -28.35 10.29
CA GLN A 542 14.62 -29.13 9.60
C GLN A 542 14.75 -28.75 8.12
N ILE A 543 13.64 -28.57 7.42
CA ILE A 543 13.66 -28.13 6.01
C ILE A 543 14.27 -26.73 5.86
N ILE A 544 14.02 -25.83 6.82
CA ILE A 544 14.64 -24.50 6.87
C ILE A 544 16.17 -24.64 7.05
N GLU A 545 16.62 -25.52 7.94
CA GLU A 545 18.05 -25.78 8.15
C GLU A 545 18.73 -26.40 6.92
N MET A 546 18.00 -27.20 6.14
CA MET A 546 18.43 -27.70 4.83
C MET A 546 18.47 -26.61 3.74
N GLY A 547 18.08 -25.37 4.04
CA GLY A 547 18.23 -24.21 3.17
C GLY A 547 17.01 -23.88 2.30
N ARG A 548 15.84 -24.51 2.54
CA ARG A 548 14.60 -24.13 1.83
C ARG A 548 13.91 -22.95 2.50
N SER A 549 13.37 -22.04 1.68
CA SER A 549 12.60 -20.88 2.13
C SER A 549 11.10 -21.18 2.12
N PHE A 550 10.41 -20.86 3.21
CA PHE A 550 8.94 -20.85 3.26
C PHE A 550 8.37 -19.43 3.15
N SER A 551 9.21 -18.40 3.15
CA SER A 551 8.74 -17.03 3.00
C SER A 551 8.33 -16.73 1.57
N VAL A 552 7.09 -16.25 1.43
CA VAL A 552 6.56 -15.71 0.17
C VAL A 552 6.84 -14.22 0.14
N ASP A 553 7.70 -13.79 -0.79
CA ASP A 553 7.98 -12.38 -1.02
C ASP A 553 6.85 -11.73 -1.85
N TYR A 554 5.80 -11.29 -1.17
CA TYR A 554 4.67 -10.60 -1.80
C TYR A 554 5.09 -9.32 -2.54
N CYS A 555 6.12 -8.64 -2.05
CA CYS A 555 6.68 -7.44 -2.67
C CYS A 555 7.22 -7.75 -4.07
N PHE A 556 8.12 -8.72 -4.17
CA PHE A 556 8.67 -9.15 -5.45
C PHE A 556 7.59 -9.72 -6.38
N ARG A 557 6.69 -10.57 -5.87
CA ARG A 557 5.59 -11.14 -6.65
C ARG A 557 4.66 -10.06 -7.23
N SER A 558 4.30 -9.06 -6.43
CA SER A 558 3.44 -7.96 -6.88
C SER A 558 4.13 -7.09 -7.95
N MET A 559 5.44 -6.81 -7.79
CA MET A 559 6.22 -6.14 -8.84
C MET A 559 6.21 -6.94 -10.14
N ILE A 560 6.49 -8.24 -10.09
CA ILE A 560 6.55 -9.09 -11.29
C ILE A 560 5.19 -9.19 -11.97
N ARG A 561 4.09 -9.21 -11.21
CA ARG A 561 2.73 -9.21 -11.78
C ARG A 561 2.44 -7.95 -12.60
N VAL A 562 2.86 -6.79 -12.10
CA VAL A 562 2.63 -5.49 -12.78
C VAL A 562 3.67 -5.22 -13.88
N PHE A 563 4.92 -5.62 -13.66
CA PHE A 563 6.06 -5.40 -14.56
C PHE A 563 6.71 -6.72 -14.98
N PRO A 564 6.01 -7.59 -15.75
CA PRO A 564 6.52 -8.91 -16.13
C PRO A 564 7.76 -8.84 -17.02
N ASN A 565 8.04 -7.68 -17.62
CA ASN A 565 9.21 -7.45 -18.47
C ASN A 565 10.53 -7.68 -17.73
N TYR A 566 10.58 -7.57 -16.40
CA TYR A 566 11.80 -7.85 -15.62
C TYR A 566 12.20 -9.33 -15.70
N LEU A 567 11.23 -10.25 -15.64
CA LEU A 567 11.49 -11.69 -15.84
C LEU A 567 11.60 -12.05 -17.33
N LYS A 568 10.73 -11.51 -18.18
CA LYS A 568 10.72 -11.84 -19.62
C LYS A 568 12.02 -11.46 -20.35
N LYS A 569 12.69 -10.40 -19.89
CA LYS A 569 13.98 -9.95 -20.43
C LYS A 569 15.17 -10.55 -19.66
N GLU A 570 14.93 -11.47 -18.73
CA GLU A 570 15.93 -12.08 -17.85
C GLU A 570 16.83 -11.05 -17.15
N ILE A 571 16.26 -9.91 -16.76
CA ILE A 571 16.97 -8.90 -15.96
C ILE A 571 17.08 -9.40 -14.52
N VAL A 572 16.05 -10.10 -14.06
CA VAL A 572 15.96 -10.64 -12.69
C VAL A 572 15.65 -12.14 -12.76
N ASP A 573 16.27 -12.92 -11.88
CA ASP A 573 15.97 -14.34 -11.66
C ASP A 573 14.68 -14.54 -10.82
N PHE A 574 14.13 -15.75 -10.77
CA PHE A 574 12.99 -16.10 -9.91
C PHE A 574 13.26 -15.84 -8.42
N ASN A 575 14.53 -15.80 -8.03
CA ASN A 575 14.99 -15.46 -6.68
C ASN A 575 15.19 -13.95 -6.43
N GLY A 576 14.88 -13.10 -7.42
CA GLY A 576 15.00 -11.64 -7.28
C GLY A 576 16.43 -11.10 -7.44
N ALA A 577 17.37 -11.90 -7.96
CA ALA A 577 18.75 -11.49 -8.23
C ALA A 577 18.87 -10.86 -9.63
N ILE A 578 19.58 -9.74 -9.75
CA ILE A 578 19.85 -9.12 -11.06
C ILE A 578 20.89 -9.97 -11.82
N ILE A 579 20.56 -10.36 -13.04
CA ILE A 579 21.44 -11.16 -13.89
C ILE A 579 22.32 -10.19 -14.69
N ASP A 580 23.63 -10.21 -14.42
CA ASP A 580 24.60 -9.46 -15.19
C ASP A 580 24.80 -10.10 -16.58
N GLN A 581 24.22 -9.50 -17.61
CA GLN A 581 24.31 -9.99 -18.98
C GLN A 581 25.75 -9.97 -19.52
N ASN A 582 26.62 -9.10 -19.01
CA ASN A 582 28.03 -9.04 -19.43
C ASN A 582 28.83 -10.27 -18.97
N LYS A 583 28.49 -10.83 -17.80
CA LYS A 583 29.09 -12.10 -17.33
C LYS A 583 28.66 -13.31 -18.16
N ARG A 584 27.46 -13.29 -18.75
CA ARG A 584 26.99 -14.36 -19.64
C ARG A 584 27.71 -14.37 -20.99
N VAL A 585 28.03 -13.21 -21.57
CA VAL A 585 28.79 -13.15 -22.83
C VAL A 585 30.22 -13.65 -22.61
N ALA A 586 30.85 -13.30 -21.47
CA ALA A 586 32.14 -13.85 -21.07
C ALA A 586 32.11 -15.39 -20.89
N ASN A 587 31.06 -15.93 -20.25
CA ASN A 587 30.90 -17.38 -20.07
C ASN A 587 30.46 -18.14 -21.34
N LYS A 588 29.80 -17.48 -22.30
CA LYS A 588 29.52 -18.08 -23.63
C LYS A 588 30.75 -18.07 -24.54
N ALA A 589 31.66 -17.12 -24.36
CA ALA A 589 32.91 -17.05 -25.11
C ALA A 589 34.00 -18.01 -24.57
N SER A 590 33.86 -18.53 -23.34
CA SER A 590 34.84 -19.43 -22.70
C SER A 590 34.44 -20.90 -22.64
N ASN A 591 33.22 -21.29 -23.03
CA ASN A 591 32.74 -22.68 -22.98
C ASN A 591 32.62 -23.34 -24.37
N SER A 592 33.70 -23.30 -25.14
CA SER A 592 33.88 -24.18 -26.30
C SER A 592 35.17 -24.98 -26.19
N VAL A 593 35.32 -25.80 -25.15
CA VAL A 593 36.08 -27.08 -25.15
C VAL A 593 35.68 -27.86 -23.88
N SER A 594 35.58 -29.19 -24.04
CA SER A 594 35.36 -30.25 -23.03
C SER A 594 33.90 -30.61 -22.70
N ALA A 595 33.32 -31.42 -23.59
CA ALA A 595 32.34 -32.42 -23.23
C ALA A 595 33.04 -33.55 -22.44
N ASN A 596 32.65 -33.77 -21.18
CA ASN A 596 32.49 -35.12 -20.60
C ASN A 596 31.85 -35.07 -19.21
N GLY A 597 30.72 -35.76 -19.07
CA GLY A 597 30.25 -36.46 -17.87
C GLY A 597 30.04 -35.68 -16.58
N SER A 598 28.78 -35.39 -16.23
CA SER A 598 28.28 -35.59 -14.87
C SER A 598 26.75 -35.59 -14.81
N ASN A 599 26.24 -36.53 -14.02
CA ASN A 599 24.84 -36.91 -13.82
C ASN A 599 23.90 -35.72 -13.59
N GLY A 600 22.79 -35.70 -14.32
CA GLY A 600 21.61 -34.91 -14.01
C GLY A 600 20.97 -35.41 -12.72
N GLY A 601 21.24 -34.72 -11.61
CA GLY A 601 20.43 -34.79 -10.40
C GLY A 601 19.09 -34.13 -10.69
N ASN A 602 18.05 -34.95 -10.81
CA ASN A 602 16.68 -34.53 -11.06
C ASN A 602 16.15 -33.82 -9.80
N SER A 603 16.29 -32.50 -9.71
CA SER A 603 15.65 -31.70 -8.68
C SER A 603 14.16 -31.57 -9.01
N ASN A 604 13.35 -32.46 -8.46
CA ASN A 604 11.91 -32.29 -8.37
C ASN A 604 11.61 -31.04 -7.52
N ASP A 605 11.45 -29.90 -8.18
CA ASP A 605 10.72 -28.76 -7.63
C ASP A 605 9.24 -29.14 -7.55
N GLN A 606 8.87 -29.88 -6.50
CA GLN A 606 7.47 -29.97 -6.08
C GLN A 606 7.09 -28.63 -5.47
N SER A 607 6.28 -27.87 -6.22
CA SER A 607 5.57 -26.71 -5.72
C SER A 607 4.61 -27.15 -4.60
N PHE A 608 4.99 -26.96 -3.34
CA PHE A 608 4.06 -27.03 -2.20
C PHE A 608 3.15 -25.79 -2.22
N GLY A 609 2.23 -25.80 -3.17
CA GLY A 609 1.10 -24.88 -3.24
C GLY A 609 -0.13 -25.56 -2.68
N LYS A 610 -0.40 -25.35 -1.40
CA LYS A 610 -1.75 -25.46 -0.81
C LYS A 610 -2.36 -26.87 -0.74
N SER A 611 -1.58 -27.83 -0.23
CA SER A 611 -2.07 -29.10 0.31
C SER A 611 -1.26 -29.44 1.57
N ASP A 612 -1.71 -28.93 2.72
CA ASP A 612 -1.15 -29.20 4.05
C ASP A 612 -1.53 -30.60 4.60
N ASP A 613 -2.21 -31.43 3.79
CA ASP A 613 -2.88 -32.67 4.25
C ASP A 613 -2.23 -33.99 3.82
N ASP A 614 -1.18 -34.00 2.99
CA ASP A 614 -0.46 -35.24 2.67
C ASP A 614 1.01 -35.15 3.14
N PHE A 615 1.20 -35.42 4.43
CA PHE A 615 2.50 -35.84 4.97
C PHE A 615 2.70 -37.32 4.63
N ASP A 616 3.86 -37.68 4.09
CA ASP A 616 4.23 -39.10 4.00
C ASP A 616 4.39 -39.65 5.43
N ASN A 617 3.55 -40.62 5.81
CA ASN A 617 3.53 -41.25 7.14
C ASN A 617 4.92 -41.72 7.61
N GLU A 618 5.80 -42.10 6.67
CA GLU A 618 7.16 -42.56 6.95
C GLU A 618 8.09 -41.42 7.42
N VAL A 619 7.91 -40.20 6.88
CA VAL A 619 8.63 -39.00 7.32
C VAL A 619 8.11 -38.51 8.67
N GLU A 620 6.80 -38.59 8.88
CA GLU A 620 6.18 -38.25 10.16
C GLU A 620 6.69 -39.16 11.30
N GLU A 621 6.72 -40.49 11.06
CA GLU A 621 7.21 -41.46 12.03
C GLU A 621 8.71 -41.26 12.35
N PHE A 622 9.53 -40.91 11.35
CA PHE A 622 10.94 -40.61 11.55
C PHE A 622 11.16 -39.36 12.42
N VAL A 623 10.45 -38.27 12.13
CA VAL A 623 10.55 -37.01 12.91
C VAL A 623 10.01 -37.20 14.32
N ALA A 624 8.92 -37.97 14.49
CA ALA A 624 8.35 -38.31 15.79
C ALA A 624 9.33 -39.13 16.66
N LYS A 625 10.00 -40.15 16.08
CA LYS A 625 11.07 -40.90 16.76
C LYS A 625 12.22 -39.99 17.18
N GLN A 626 12.62 -39.05 16.33
CA GLN A 626 13.68 -38.10 16.65
C GLN A 626 13.27 -37.11 17.75
N LEU A 627 11.99 -36.73 17.84
CA LEU A 627 11.43 -35.97 18.97
C LEU A 627 11.51 -36.74 20.28
N GLN A 628 11.03 -37.99 20.29
CA GLN A 628 11.04 -38.83 21.48
C GLN A 628 12.46 -39.07 22.01
N ILE A 629 13.43 -39.30 21.12
CA ILE A 629 14.84 -39.47 21.52
C ILE A 629 15.39 -38.19 22.15
N GLN A 630 15.13 -37.03 21.54
CA GLN A 630 15.66 -35.75 22.01
C GLN A 630 15.05 -35.31 23.35
N GLU A 631 13.77 -35.61 23.61
CA GLU A 631 13.15 -35.40 24.91
C GLU A 631 13.63 -36.40 25.96
N SER A 632 13.86 -37.66 25.57
CA SER A 632 14.45 -38.65 26.50
C SER A 632 15.84 -38.23 26.97
N GLU A 633 16.67 -37.64 26.11
CA GLU A 633 18.00 -37.12 26.47
C GLU A 633 17.93 -35.90 27.40
N LEU A 634 16.96 -35.01 27.22
CA LEU A 634 16.76 -33.85 28.11
C LEU A 634 16.33 -34.26 29.52
N LEU A 635 15.47 -35.28 29.65
CA LEU A 635 15.08 -35.86 30.93
C LEU A 635 16.25 -36.51 31.69
N TYR A 636 17.26 -37.04 30.97
CA TYR A 636 18.48 -37.56 31.57
C TYR A 636 19.48 -36.48 32.02
N THR A 637 19.33 -35.23 31.56
CA THR A 637 20.19 -34.10 31.96
C THR A 637 19.61 -33.21 33.07
N GLU A 638 18.31 -33.31 33.39
CA GLU A 638 17.68 -32.60 34.52
C GLU A 638 17.65 -33.42 35.83
N HIS A 639 18.10 -34.69 35.79
CA HIS A 639 18.42 -35.53 36.97
C HIS A 639 19.91 -35.51 37.25
#